data_AF-A0A955ZPR0-F1
#
_entry.id   AF-A0A955ZPR0-F1
#
_cell.length_a   1.000
_cell.length_b   1.000
_cell.length_c   1.000
_cell.angle_alpha   90.00
_cell.angle_beta   90.00
_cell.angle_gamma   90.00
#
_symmetry.space_group_name_H-M   'P 1'
#
loop_
_entity.id
_entity.type
_entity.pdbx_description
1 polymer ?
#
loop_
_entity_poly.entity_id
_entity_poly.type
_entity_poly.pdbx_seq_one_letter_code
_entity_poly.pdbx_strand_id
1 'polypeptide(L)'
;MKALILLGDPGMGKSTVLSEQESISGKMQHDSSQKYLFLNLRSYKTDSRLADDLLKSSTFKEWLAGTHTLHLFLDSLDEGLLSINTLAAFFADEFKKIPSERLYLRIACRTVEWPDLLENALQDWLGKDVVQHYVLAPLRKKDVEEAARVSGLGADHFLIQVESSAVVPLAIKPVTLKFLLSVYRKQGSLPSSQSTLYLEGCRLLAAEPSDSRRAAGYQGELTAGQRMAVAARIAAGMIFGNRNAIYLGTNPAEAPDEDVTLPELSGGTESDDGVRFNLGEKEIQETLDTGLFSTAGPNRIGWGHQTYAEFLAAWYLKKHDISISQIKSLITHPNDLAGKIVPQLSETAAWLAGMIPEIFQAIVQAEPDLLLRSEVATGDSPRRATLAEALLQLYENEHVFDRDRDHYKNLAHPGLADQLRPYVADNTKGIIVRRVAIDIAESCNTQSLNEALLAVALDTSDNLQTRVQAASAIGGIGDDETKKKLKPLAFSVNPDDLQDELKGSVLRALWPSLITAQELFSLLKPAKSERFAGIYRVFLSSEIVAHLAPQDLIPALEFVTNLEQPRDELDSSLESLMDGVARLAWDNMNVPGVTEGLARFVASRLKHHDNLVQGPSGERDPLFFTQEQNKRRCLLEAVFSVAENETESDIDWLDFSDPPLVLLEDFEWLISCLDRFSNKKEQKAIGHILQHIFMRNNIRQLELIYDACNRHPVIAEIFNWVWQPILLDSDQAKEWKRQHQRQQMLNRRRDRPVLTPSPAERVIAALEKCEALDSAEWWQLLRELSLEANATNYDSAFEWDLMKLPGWMSAEPTIRERIVLVTEKFILCHAPNSADWLGTGQWKTSVLSDYSALAFLLQTKPGVLHGLSSTQMEKWCPIIVSFPFLHNDRDRAVRDDLLKIAYDKSPNVVLEVAKILIDKEIRTGERIGTATELNTIWDNQIANFLLQYAKSNETKPKAMGSLLSVLFAHDNTAEARSFAESLLCLPPPQAEPDRTRAVVAAQTLILDTPDSGWETVWPAIHQDEDFGKEVILGICSDYASIGLRLNEGQLADLYVFLRRHFETPQHPSGEAYYCGPLDNVDMWRNAIIQVLIHRGNFRACEAIRKLQQEFPELDWLKSVQADAETETRRVTWVPARPQDIVKLANYSELRLVQSGDQLLQVLVESLERFQAQLQGETPEAQFLWDNISNSDAKPKDENTFADYIKIYLEKDLKQRGIVLNREVRIHRGQRTDI
;
A
#
# COMPACT_ATOMS: atom_id res chain seq x y z
N MET A 1 -10.64 -29.41 -16.35
CA MET A 1 -9.24 -29.54 -15.93
C MET A 1 -8.79 -31.00 -16.05
N LYS A 2 -7.94 -31.32 -17.05
CA LYS A 2 -7.63 -32.72 -17.40
C LYS A 2 -6.56 -33.35 -16.51
N ALA A 3 -5.42 -32.70 -16.26
CA ALA A 3 -4.39 -33.21 -15.35
C ALA A 3 -4.18 -32.28 -14.15
N LEU A 4 -4.22 -32.84 -12.95
CA LEU A 4 -3.91 -32.15 -11.69
C LEU A 4 -2.79 -32.90 -10.99
N ILE A 5 -1.75 -32.15 -10.65
CA ILE A 5 -0.60 -32.64 -9.89
C ILE A 5 -0.71 -32.04 -8.48
N LEU A 6 -1.00 -32.89 -7.50
CA LEU A 6 -1.13 -32.52 -6.10
C LEU A 6 0.23 -32.66 -5.42
N LEU A 7 0.86 -31.51 -5.19
CA LEU A 7 2.12 -31.36 -4.50
C LEU A 7 1.90 -30.98 -3.04
N GLY A 8 2.95 -31.11 -2.25
CA GLY A 8 2.96 -30.73 -0.85
C GLY A 8 4.11 -31.39 -0.11
N ASP A 9 4.52 -30.76 0.98
CA ASP A 9 5.64 -31.23 1.79
C ASP A 9 5.29 -32.59 2.46
N PRO A 10 6.30 -33.32 2.97
CA PRO A 10 6.07 -34.52 3.77
C PRO A 10 5.13 -34.24 4.95
N GLY A 11 4.15 -35.12 5.17
CA GLY A 11 3.23 -35.00 6.32
C GLY A 11 2.06 -34.02 6.15
N MET A 12 1.91 -33.37 4.99
CA MET A 12 0.80 -32.43 4.71
C MET A 12 -0.57 -33.08 4.49
N GLY A 13 -0.65 -34.41 4.35
CA GLY A 13 -1.93 -35.14 4.22
C GLY A 13 -2.38 -35.43 2.78
N LYS A 14 -1.49 -35.40 1.78
CA LYS A 14 -1.80 -35.73 0.38
C LYS A 14 -2.56 -37.05 0.21
N SER A 15 -2.03 -38.14 0.78
CA SER A 15 -2.68 -39.45 0.71
C SER A 15 -4.04 -39.50 1.43
N THR A 16 -4.24 -38.69 2.48
CA THR A 16 -5.54 -38.57 3.13
C THR A 16 -6.57 -37.96 2.18
N VAL A 17 -6.20 -36.89 1.47
CA VAL A 17 -7.06 -36.26 0.46
C VAL A 17 -7.44 -37.24 -0.65
N LEU A 18 -6.48 -38.01 -1.17
CA LEU A 18 -6.76 -38.99 -2.23
C LEU A 18 -7.63 -40.15 -1.74
N SER A 19 -7.40 -40.65 -0.51
CA SER A 19 -8.21 -41.72 0.08
C SER A 19 -9.64 -41.29 0.38
N GLU A 20 -9.85 -40.03 0.75
CA GLU A 20 -11.18 -39.46 0.95
C GLU A 20 -11.94 -39.36 -0.38
N GLN A 21 -11.24 -38.95 -1.46
CA GLN A 21 -11.79 -38.98 -2.81
C GLN A 21 -12.14 -40.39 -3.28
N GLU A 22 -11.28 -41.38 -3.02
CA GLU A 22 -11.58 -42.79 -3.31
C GLU A 22 -12.86 -43.26 -2.61
N SER A 23 -13.03 -42.88 -1.34
CA SER A 23 -14.22 -43.19 -0.54
C SER A 23 -15.50 -42.52 -1.07
N ILE A 24 -15.39 -41.29 -1.57
CA ILE A 24 -16.52 -40.54 -2.18
C ILE A 24 -16.88 -41.15 -3.54
N SER A 25 -15.89 -41.38 -4.40
CA SER A 25 -16.09 -41.98 -5.73
C SER A 25 -16.66 -43.39 -5.65
N GLY A 26 -16.26 -44.19 -4.64
CA GLY A 26 -16.85 -45.50 -4.37
C GLY A 26 -18.35 -45.44 -4.06
N LYS A 27 -18.82 -44.35 -3.43
CA LYS A 27 -20.26 -44.12 -3.17
C LYS A 27 -21.02 -43.57 -4.38
N MET A 28 -20.31 -43.00 -5.37
CA MET A 28 -20.88 -42.39 -6.59
C MET A 28 -20.95 -43.34 -7.80
N GLN A 29 -20.58 -44.62 -7.66
CA GLN A 29 -20.58 -45.65 -8.72
C GLN A 29 -21.96 -45.96 -9.36
N HIS A 30 -23.01 -45.18 -9.09
CA HIS A 30 -24.32 -45.30 -9.72
C HIS A 30 -24.44 -44.56 -11.07
N ASP A 31 -23.50 -43.66 -11.41
CA ASP A 31 -23.43 -43.01 -12.72
C ASP A 31 -22.63 -43.87 -13.71
N SER A 32 -23.32 -44.47 -14.68
CA SER A 32 -22.70 -45.41 -15.65
C SER A 32 -21.76 -44.73 -16.65
N SER A 33 -21.70 -43.39 -16.71
CA SER A 33 -20.89 -42.65 -17.67
C SER A 33 -19.42 -42.42 -17.24
N GLN A 34 -19.08 -42.69 -15.98
CA GLN A 34 -17.76 -42.44 -15.40
C GLN A 34 -17.12 -43.70 -14.81
N LYS A 35 -15.80 -43.81 -14.95
CA LYS A 35 -14.96 -44.89 -14.41
C LYS A 35 -13.84 -44.28 -13.58
N TYR A 36 -13.49 -44.97 -12.50
CA TYR A 36 -12.48 -44.52 -11.55
C TYR A 36 -11.43 -45.61 -11.35
N LEU A 37 -10.16 -45.26 -11.41
CA LEU A 37 -9.05 -46.17 -11.16
C LEU A 37 -8.05 -45.50 -10.21
N PHE A 38 -7.85 -46.12 -9.05
CA PHE A 38 -6.93 -45.67 -8.02
C PHE A 38 -5.75 -46.63 -7.96
N LEU A 39 -4.54 -46.10 -8.09
CA LEU A 39 -3.29 -46.85 -7.93
C LEU A 39 -2.41 -46.14 -6.90
N ASN A 40 -1.96 -46.91 -5.92
CA ASN A 40 -0.96 -46.44 -4.97
C ASN A 40 0.42 -46.95 -5.41
N LEU A 41 1.24 -46.04 -5.93
CA LEU A 41 2.49 -46.37 -6.62
C LEU A 41 3.54 -46.99 -5.70
N ARG A 42 3.46 -46.78 -4.38
CA ARG A 42 4.35 -47.43 -3.39
C ARG A 42 4.19 -48.95 -3.33
N SER A 43 3.10 -49.49 -3.86
CA SER A 43 2.83 -50.94 -3.86
C SER A 43 3.58 -51.68 -4.99
N TYR A 44 4.25 -50.95 -5.88
CA TYR A 44 4.88 -51.49 -7.09
C TYR A 44 6.40 -51.46 -6.98
N LYS A 45 7.02 -52.60 -7.32
CA LYS A 45 8.50 -52.76 -7.38
C LYS A 45 9.05 -52.93 -8.79
N THR A 46 8.17 -53.18 -9.76
CA THR A 46 8.53 -53.35 -11.17
C THR A 46 7.50 -52.67 -12.04
N ASP A 47 7.97 -52.12 -13.16
CA ASP A 47 7.14 -51.55 -14.21
C ASP A 47 6.17 -52.58 -14.81
N SER A 48 6.58 -53.84 -14.97
CA SER A 48 5.71 -54.90 -15.50
C SER A 48 4.44 -55.12 -14.67
N ARG A 49 4.53 -55.13 -13.33
CA ARG A 49 3.35 -55.30 -12.48
C ARG A 49 2.45 -54.07 -12.52
N LEU A 50 3.05 -52.87 -12.53
CA LEU A 50 2.31 -51.63 -12.69
C LEU A 50 1.58 -51.57 -14.03
N ALA A 51 2.24 -51.98 -15.12
CA ALA A 51 1.64 -52.07 -16.44
C ALA A 51 0.46 -53.05 -16.48
N ASP A 52 0.56 -54.19 -15.78
CA ASP A 52 -0.54 -55.14 -15.67
C ASP A 52 -1.74 -54.55 -14.90
N ASP A 53 -1.51 -53.95 -13.74
CA ASP A 53 -2.58 -53.39 -12.89
C ASP A 53 -3.18 -52.10 -13.45
N LEU A 54 -2.41 -51.33 -14.24
CA LEU A 54 -2.88 -50.11 -14.91
C LEU A 54 -3.54 -50.47 -16.25
N LEU A 55 -2.75 -50.92 -17.23
CA LEU A 55 -3.14 -51.03 -18.63
C LEU A 55 -3.97 -52.28 -18.91
N LYS A 56 -3.78 -53.36 -18.14
CA LYS A 56 -4.55 -54.61 -18.33
C LYS A 56 -5.75 -54.75 -17.41
N SER A 57 -6.01 -53.79 -16.51
CA SER A 57 -7.20 -53.79 -15.65
C SER A 57 -8.49 -53.80 -16.47
N SER A 58 -9.54 -54.42 -15.90
CA SER A 58 -10.87 -54.42 -16.52
C SER A 58 -11.40 -53.00 -16.73
N THR A 59 -11.26 -52.14 -15.72
CA THR A 59 -11.66 -50.72 -15.77
C THR A 59 -11.00 -49.96 -16.92
N PHE A 60 -9.69 -50.13 -17.10
CA PHE A 60 -8.94 -49.42 -18.15
C PHE A 60 -9.30 -49.94 -19.55
N LYS A 61 -9.46 -51.26 -19.72
CA LYS A 61 -9.91 -51.87 -20.99
C LYS A 61 -11.34 -51.46 -21.37
N GLU A 62 -12.26 -51.44 -20.41
CA GLU A 62 -13.65 -50.99 -20.61
C GLU A 62 -13.72 -49.52 -21.02
N TRP A 63 -12.86 -48.68 -20.44
CA TRP A 63 -12.75 -47.28 -20.83
C TRP A 63 -12.19 -47.11 -22.25
N LEU A 64 -11.14 -47.85 -22.61
CA LEU A 64 -10.50 -47.75 -23.91
C LEU A 64 -11.45 -48.20 -25.04
N ALA A 65 -12.23 -49.27 -24.81
CA ALA A 65 -13.18 -49.81 -25.80
C ALA A 65 -14.56 -49.11 -25.80
N GLY A 66 -14.86 -48.29 -24.79
CA GLY A 66 -16.18 -47.64 -24.60
C GLY A 66 -16.16 -46.11 -24.78
N THR A 67 -17.27 -45.47 -24.38
CA THR A 67 -17.46 -44.01 -24.43
C THR A 67 -17.35 -43.31 -23.07
N HIS A 68 -17.03 -44.08 -22.01
CA HIS A 68 -16.95 -43.59 -20.63
C HIS A 68 -15.83 -42.57 -20.42
N THR A 69 -15.90 -41.78 -19.36
CA THR A 69 -14.77 -40.94 -18.90
C THR A 69 -13.99 -41.66 -17.80
N LEU A 70 -12.65 -41.70 -17.88
CA LEU A 70 -11.79 -42.29 -16.85
C LEU A 70 -11.18 -41.21 -15.95
N HIS A 71 -11.30 -41.38 -14.65
CA HIS A 71 -10.57 -40.65 -13.63
C HIS A 71 -9.48 -41.56 -13.05
N LEU A 72 -8.22 -41.28 -13.41
CA LEU A 72 -7.04 -42.02 -12.99
C LEU A 72 -6.33 -41.28 -11.85
N PHE A 73 -6.23 -41.91 -10.70
CA PHE A 73 -5.55 -41.40 -9.52
C PHE A 73 -4.29 -42.21 -9.24
N LEU A 74 -3.15 -41.53 -9.19
CA LEU A 74 -1.84 -42.07 -8.88
C LEU A 74 -1.34 -41.42 -7.59
N ASP A 75 -1.38 -42.16 -6.49
CA ASP A 75 -0.85 -41.70 -5.20
C ASP A 75 0.60 -42.16 -5.02
N SER A 76 1.36 -41.40 -4.23
CA SER A 76 2.72 -41.74 -3.79
C SER A 76 3.72 -41.93 -4.94
N LEU A 77 3.70 -41.03 -5.95
CA LEU A 77 4.65 -41.07 -7.07
C LEU A 77 6.10 -41.05 -6.58
N ASP A 78 6.37 -40.22 -5.58
CA ASP A 78 7.67 -40.11 -4.91
C ASP A 78 8.14 -41.45 -4.32
N GLU A 79 7.26 -42.24 -3.69
CA GLU A 79 7.59 -43.59 -3.21
C GLU A 79 7.74 -44.62 -4.35
N GLY A 80 7.02 -44.42 -5.45
CA GLY A 80 7.16 -45.24 -6.65
C GLY A 80 8.51 -45.04 -7.35
N LEU A 81 8.98 -43.79 -7.45
CA LEU A 81 10.27 -43.43 -8.06
C LEU A 81 11.45 -44.09 -7.33
N LEU A 82 11.35 -44.25 -6.01
CA LEU A 82 12.35 -44.95 -5.19
C LEU A 82 12.45 -46.45 -5.50
N SER A 83 11.35 -47.06 -5.97
CA SER A 83 11.30 -48.50 -6.26
C SER A 83 11.49 -48.82 -7.74
N ILE A 84 11.15 -47.89 -8.65
CA ILE A 84 11.20 -48.05 -10.10
C ILE A 84 11.88 -46.80 -10.69
N ASN A 85 13.20 -46.88 -10.93
CA ASN A 85 13.99 -45.74 -11.41
C ASN A 85 13.51 -45.15 -12.75
N THR A 86 12.88 -45.97 -13.59
CA THR A 86 12.35 -45.56 -14.91
C THR A 86 10.89 -45.12 -14.85
N LEU A 87 10.26 -44.98 -13.68
CA LEU A 87 8.82 -44.76 -13.55
C LEU A 87 8.33 -43.49 -14.24
N ALA A 88 9.07 -42.38 -14.13
CA ALA A 88 8.74 -41.14 -14.81
C ALA A 88 8.77 -41.30 -16.34
N ALA A 89 9.82 -41.98 -16.87
CA ALA A 89 9.93 -42.28 -18.30
C ALA A 89 8.84 -43.27 -18.77
N PHE A 90 8.53 -44.28 -17.96
CA PHE A 90 7.45 -45.24 -18.22
C PHE A 90 6.11 -44.51 -18.39
N PHE A 91 5.75 -43.61 -17.47
CA PHE A 91 4.51 -42.84 -17.62
C PHE A 91 4.56 -41.89 -18.82
N ALA A 92 5.68 -41.22 -19.05
CA ALA A 92 5.87 -40.34 -20.21
C ALA A 92 5.65 -41.08 -21.54
N ASP A 93 6.15 -42.31 -21.66
CA ASP A 93 6.04 -43.13 -22.87
C ASP A 93 4.65 -43.77 -23.03
N GLU A 94 4.07 -44.31 -21.96
CA GLU A 94 2.79 -45.01 -22.03
C GLU A 94 1.61 -44.05 -22.18
N PHE A 95 1.64 -42.88 -21.52
CA PHE A 95 0.55 -41.91 -21.62
C PHE A 95 0.44 -41.28 -23.02
N LYS A 96 1.55 -41.10 -23.74
CA LYS A 96 1.51 -40.63 -25.13
C LYS A 96 0.79 -41.58 -26.09
N LYS A 97 0.62 -42.86 -25.71
CA LYS A 97 0.01 -43.90 -26.54
C LYS A 97 -1.52 -44.03 -26.34
N ILE A 98 -2.11 -43.31 -25.38
CA ILE A 98 -3.54 -43.44 -25.01
C ILE A 98 -4.34 -42.17 -25.33
N PRO A 99 -5.67 -42.27 -25.58
CA PRO A 99 -6.51 -41.11 -25.88
C PRO A 99 -6.65 -40.17 -24.67
N SER A 100 -6.60 -38.86 -24.90
CA SER A 100 -6.60 -37.83 -23.85
C SER A 100 -7.93 -37.09 -23.69
N GLU A 101 -8.88 -37.29 -24.60
CA GLU A 101 -10.17 -36.56 -24.62
C GLU A 101 -11.08 -36.98 -23.46
N ARG A 102 -11.00 -38.24 -23.05
CA ARG A 102 -11.86 -38.87 -22.02
C ARG A 102 -11.10 -39.28 -20.76
N LEU A 103 -9.95 -38.66 -20.49
CA LEU A 103 -9.11 -38.96 -19.33
C LEU A 103 -8.95 -37.73 -18.42
N TYR A 104 -9.13 -37.96 -17.13
CA TYR A 104 -8.77 -37.07 -16.05
C TYR A 104 -7.69 -37.71 -15.19
N LEU A 105 -6.52 -37.08 -15.15
CA LEU A 105 -5.34 -37.60 -14.45
C LEU A 105 -5.11 -36.82 -13.15
N ARG A 106 -4.90 -37.53 -12.05
CA ARG A 106 -4.59 -36.97 -10.72
C ARG A 106 -3.35 -37.66 -10.18
N ILE A 107 -2.27 -36.91 -9.93
CA ILE A 107 -1.01 -37.46 -9.43
C ILE A 107 -0.66 -36.77 -8.12
N ALA A 108 -0.38 -37.52 -7.06
CA ALA A 108 0.16 -36.98 -5.82
C ALA A 108 1.65 -37.30 -5.70
N CYS A 109 2.45 -36.28 -5.39
CA CYS A 109 3.90 -36.39 -5.24
C CYS A 109 4.40 -35.44 -4.14
N ARG A 110 5.58 -35.71 -3.58
CA ARG A 110 6.32 -34.67 -2.83
C ARG A 110 6.78 -33.59 -3.80
N THR A 111 6.86 -32.37 -3.31
CA THR A 111 7.21 -31.21 -4.12
C THR A 111 8.63 -31.30 -4.68
N VAL A 112 9.60 -31.73 -3.87
CA VAL A 112 11.03 -31.86 -4.25
C VAL A 112 11.25 -33.01 -5.25
N GLU A 113 10.42 -34.05 -5.18
CA GLU A 113 10.55 -35.29 -5.96
C GLU A 113 9.75 -35.24 -7.28
N TRP A 114 9.11 -34.12 -7.60
CA TRP A 114 8.33 -33.98 -8.83
C TRP A 114 9.27 -33.92 -10.05
N PRO A 115 9.19 -34.87 -11.01
CA PRO A 115 10.18 -34.96 -12.07
C PRO A 115 9.82 -34.11 -13.30
N ASP A 116 10.69 -33.16 -13.66
CA ASP A 116 10.55 -32.30 -14.86
C ASP A 116 10.30 -33.10 -16.15
N LEU A 117 10.92 -34.28 -16.28
CA LEU A 117 10.72 -35.16 -17.44
C LEU A 117 9.24 -35.54 -17.62
N LEU A 118 8.57 -35.90 -16.53
CA LEU A 118 7.16 -36.29 -16.58
C LEU A 118 6.27 -35.07 -16.82
N GLU A 119 6.58 -33.95 -16.18
CA GLU A 119 5.86 -32.71 -16.39
C GLU A 119 5.87 -32.26 -17.86
N ASN A 120 7.07 -32.16 -18.44
CA ASN A 120 7.23 -31.80 -19.85
C ASN A 120 6.48 -32.78 -20.76
N ALA A 121 6.56 -34.08 -20.49
CA ALA A 121 5.84 -35.08 -21.26
C ALA A 121 4.30 -34.96 -21.15
N LEU A 122 3.78 -34.63 -19.96
CA LEU A 122 2.35 -34.39 -19.76
C LEU A 122 1.90 -33.10 -20.46
N GLN A 123 2.70 -32.04 -20.41
CA GLN A 123 2.42 -30.77 -21.09
C GLN A 123 2.43 -30.95 -22.62
N ASP A 124 3.39 -31.69 -23.16
CA ASP A 124 3.45 -32.02 -24.59
C ASP A 124 2.25 -32.84 -25.06
N TRP A 125 1.76 -33.75 -24.20
CA TRP A 125 0.67 -34.67 -24.54
C TRP A 125 -0.73 -34.05 -24.37
N LEU A 126 -0.97 -33.33 -23.26
CA LEU A 126 -2.29 -32.80 -22.91
C LEU A 126 -2.47 -31.32 -23.31
N GLY A 127 -1.36 -30.59 -23.46
CA GLY A 127 -1.32 -29.13 -23.58
C GLY A 127 -0.98 -28.45 -22.25
N LYS A 128 -0.20 -27.36 -22.32
CA LYS A 128 0.29 -26.61 -21.15
C LYS A 128 -0.85 -26.09 -20.26
N ASP A 129 -1.93 -25.58 -20.85
CA ASP A 129 -3.03 -24.94 -20.10
C ASP A 129 -3.92 -25.92 -19.31
N VAL A 130 -3.78 -27.23 -19.53
CA VAL A 130 -4.63 -28.25 -18.88
C VAL A 130 -3.91 -29.12 -17.86
N VAL A 131 -2.58 -29.01 -17.77
CA VAL A 131 -1.75 -29.55 -16.70
C VAL A 131 -1.57 -28.46 -15.66
N GLN A 132 -1.95 -28.70 -14.42
CA GLN A 132 -1.87 -27.69 -13.38
C GLN A 132 -1.36 -28.28 -12.07
N HIS A 133 -0.61 -27.47 -11.34
CA HIS A 133 -0.02 -27.83 -10.05
C HIS A 133 -0.82 -27.24 -8.92
N TYR A 134 -1.13 -28.05 -7.93
CA TYR A 134 -1.83 -27.65 -6.72
C TYR A 134 -0.98 -28.05 -5.54
N VAL A 135 -0.63 -27.09 -4.70
CA VAL A 135 0.12 -27.35 -3.45
C VAL A 135 -0.87 -27.35 -2.29
N LEU A 136 -0.81 -28.36 -1.41
CA LEU A 136 -1.62 -28.34 -0.19
C LEU A 136 -1.24 -27.17 0.71
N ALA A 137 -2.22 -26.31 0.96
CA ALA A 137 -2.08 -25.17 1.86
C ALA A 137 -1.98 -25.63 3.34
N PRO A 138 -1.39 -24.80 4.23
CA PRO A 138 -1.40 -25.05 5.66
C PRO A 138 -2.80 -25.10 6.27
N LEU A 139 -2.93 -25.71 7.45
CA LEU A 139 -4.17 -25.77 8.22
C LEU A 139 -4.58 -24.36 8.67
N ARG A 140 -5.87 -24.04 8.58
CA ARG A 140 -6.44 -22.78 9.09
C ARG A 140 -6.74 -22.89 10.58
N LYS A 141 -6.91 -21.76 11.26
CA LYS A 141 -7.31 -21.69 12.68
C LYS A 141 -8.51 -22.60 13.01
N LYS A 142 -9.56 -22.59 12.17
CA LYS A 142 -10.74 -23.45 12.35
C LYS A 142 -10.46 -24.95 12.19
N ASP A 143 -9.45 -25.31 11.38
CA ASP A 143 -9.06 -26.71 11.19
C ASP A 143 -8.27 -27.20 12.43
N VAL A 144 -7.46 -26.33 13.04
CA VAL A 144 -6.76 -26.58 14.32
C VAL A 144 -7.75 -26.68 15.49
N GLU A 145 -8.73 -25.78 15.53
CA GLU A 145 -9.83 -25.80 16.51
C GLU A 145 -10.61 -27.11 16.46
N GLU A 146 -10.98 -27.56 15.25
CA GLU A 146 -11.67 -28.83 15.05
C GLU A 146 -10.79 -30.01 15.45
N ALA A 147 -9.50 -30.00 15.12
CA ALA A 147 -8.56 -31.03 15.54
C ALA A 147 -8.44 -31.13 17.07
N ALA A 148 -8.47 -30.00 17.78
CA ALA A 148 -8.49 -29.94 19.24
C ALA A 148 -9.80 -30.50 19.81
N ARG A 149 -10.95 -30.13 19.22
CA ARG A 149 -12.30 -30.62 19.61
C ARG A 149 -12.43 -32.13 19.44
N VAL A 150 -12.07 -32.66 18.27
CA VAL A 150 -12.05 -34.12 17.99
C VAL A 150 -11.06 -34.85 18.89
N SER A 151 -10.01 -34.18 19.33
CA SER A 151 -9.04 -34.69 20.30
C SER A 151 -9.54 -34.64 21.76
N GLY A 152 -10.75 -34.16 22.02
CA GLY A 152 -11.33 -34.06 23.37
C GLY A 152 -10.68 -32.98 24.24
N LEU A 153 -10.10 -31.95 23.64
CA LEU A 153 -9.50 -30.81 24.34
C LEU A 153 -10.42 -29.59 24.30
N GLY A 154 -10.30 -28.69 25.27
CA GLY A 154 -10.93 -27.37 25.23
C GLY A 154 -10.28 -26.51 24.15
N ALA A 155 -10.93 -26.37 23.00
CA ALA A 155 -10.35 -25.77 21.80
C ALA A 155 -9.89 -24.32 22.03
N ASP A 156 -10.71 -23.50 22.72
CA ASP A 156 -10.38 -22.10 23.00
C ASP A 156 -9.12 -21.97 23.87
N HIS A 157 -9.01 -22.76 24.95
CA HIS A 157 -7.83 -22.75 25.82
C HIS A 157 -6.57 -23.23 25.10
N PHE A 158 -6.69 -24.25 24.24
CA PHE A 158 -5.57 -24.75 23.44
C PHE A 158 -5.10 -23.69 22.44
N LEU A 159 -6.02 -23.04 21.73
CA LEU A 159 -5.69 -21.97 20.78
C LEU A 159 -5.02 -20.78 21.46
N ILE A 160 -5.53 -20.35 22.63
CA ILE A 160 -4.91 -19.29 23.44
C ILE A 160 -3.46 -19.67 23.79
N GLN A 161 -3.20 -20.92 24.21
CA GLN A 161 -1.83 -21.35 24.50
C GLN A 161 -0.93 -21.45 23.27
N VAL A 162 -1.46 -21.87 22.13
CA VAL A 162 -0.69 -21.89 20.86
C VAL A 162 -0.28 -20.49 20.43
N GLU A 163 -1.20 -19.52 20.56
CA GLU A 163 -0.96 -18.11 20.25
C GLU A 163 0.02 -17.47 21.26
N SER A 164 -0.24 -17.61 22.57
CA SER A 164 0.61 -17.04 23.63
C SER A 164 1.96 -17.73 23.86
N SER A 165 2.19 -18.88 23.22
CA SER A 165 3.52 -19.52 23.17
C SER A 165 4.22 -19.28 21.83
N ALA A 166 3.63 -18.48 20.93
CA ALA A 166 4.14 -18.20 19.59
C ALA A 166 4.58 -19.46 18.79
N VAL A 167 3.78 -20.54 18.87
CA VAL A 167 4.01 -21.82 18.16
C VAL A 167 3.00 -22.09 17.06
N VAL A 168 2.30 -21.06 16.58
CA VAL A 168 1.40 -21.13 15.42
C VAL A 168 2.05 -21.80 14.20
N PRO A 169 3.32 -21.52 13.83
CA PRO A 169 3.97 -22.19 12.69
C PRO A 169 3.99 -23.72 12.81
N LEU A 170 4.12 -24.24 14.04
CA LEU A 170 4.05 -25.68 14.29
C LEU A 170 2.59 -26.20 14.26
N ALA A 171 1.60 -25.39 14.59
CA ALA A 171 0.19 -25.79 14.59
C ALA A 171 -0.43 -25.89 13.18
N ILE A 172 0.13 -25.20 12.18
CA ILE A 172 -0.42 -25.20 10.81
C ILE A 172 -0.03 -26.43 9.97
N LYS A 173 0.90 -27.27 10.45
CA LYS A 173 1.31 -28.51 9.80
C LYS A 173 0.72 -29.72 10.57
N PRO A 174 0.06 -30.69 9.92
CA PRO A 174 -0.62 -31.80 10.62
C PRO A 174 0.29 -32.63 11.55
N VAL A 175 1.54 -32.87 11.14
CA VAL A 175 2.50 -33.68 11.90
C VAL A 175 2.89 -33.02 13.24
N THR A 176 3.20 -31.74 13.22
CA THR A 176 3.56 -30.97 14.42
C THR A 176 2.35 -30.56 15.24
N LEU A 177 1.17 -30.38 14.63
CA LEU A 177 -0.09 -30.21 15.35
C LEU A 177 -0.41 -31.43 16.21
N LYS A 178 -0.26 -32.65 15.67
CA LYS A 178 -0.44 -33.90 16.44
C LYS A 178 0.49 -33.95 17.65
N PHE A 179 1.73 -33.48 17.48
CA PHE A 179 2.69 -33.35 18.59
C PHE A 179 2.17 -32.37 19.66
N LEU A 180 1.79 -31.14 19.29
CA LEU A 180 1.27 -30.14 20.23
C LEU A 180 0.03 -30.63 20.98
N LEU A 181 -0.92 -31.24 20.28
CA LEU A 181 -2.11 -31.85 20.88
C LEU A 181 -1.75 -32.96 21.87
N SER A 182 -0.74 -33.78 21.56
CA SER A 182 -0.28 -34.86 22.43
C SER A 182 0.40 -34.36 23.70
N VAL A 183 1.22 -33.30 23.59
CA VAL A 183 1.90 -32.66 24.73
C VAL A 183 0.86 -32.03 25.65
N TYR A 184 -0.05 -31.24 25.08
CA TYR A 184 -1.12 -30.60 25.81
C TYR A 184 -2.02 -31.61 26.52
N ARG A 185 -2.40 -32.70 25.84
CA ARG A 185 -3.22 -33.77 26.45
C ARG A 185 -2.52 -34.41 27.65
N LYS A 186 -1.20 -34.58 27.61
CA LYS A 186 -0.43 -35.23 28.68
C LYS A 186 -0.19 -34.30 29.88
N GLN A 187 0.09 -33.03 29.62
CA GLN A 187 0.57 -32.08 30.64
C GLN A 187 -0.51 -31.08 31.09
N GLY A 188 -1.64 -31.02 30.40
CA GLY A 188 -2.70 -30.02 30.60
C GLY A 188 -2.33 -28.61 30.14
N SER A 189 -1.10 -28.40 29.67
CA SER A 189 -0.58 -27.13 29.14
C SER A 189 0.59 -27.39 28.19
N LEU A 190 0.94 -26.40 27.36
CA LEU A 190 2.19 -26.39 26.62
C LEU A 190 3.36 -25.96 27.53
N PRO A 191 4.57 -26.52 27.35
CA PRO A 191 5.77 -26.08 28.04
C PRO A 191 6.02 -24.57 27.86
N SER A 192 6.51 -23.90 28.91
CA SER A 192 6.82 -22.47 28.87
C SER A 192 8.03 -22.12 27.99
N SER A 193 8.93 -23.08 27.73
CA SER A 193 10.09 -22.87 26.87
C SER A 193 9.73 -23.09 25.41
N GLN A 194 9.50 -21.99 24.69
CA GLN A 194 9.27 -22.00 23.24
C GLN A 194 10.42 -22.66 22.47
N SER A 195 11.68 -22.40 22.88
CA SER A 195 12.86 -23.02 22.26
C SER A 195 12.84 -24.54 22.30
N THR A 196 12.27 -25.14 23.36
CA THR A 196 12.14 -26.59 23.49
C THR A 196 11.08 -27.13 22.53
N LEU A 197 9.96 -26.41 22.36
CA LEU A 197 8.90 -26.78 21.42
C LEU A 197 9.39 -26.69 19.97
N TYR A 198 10.16 -25.65 19.62
CA TYR A 198 10.77 -25.51 18.31
C TYR A 198 11.85 -26.56 18.06
N LEU A 199 12.69 -26.88 19.04
CA LEU A 199 13.70 -27.93 18.91
C LEU A 199 13.04 -29.27 18.55
N GLU A 200 12.02 -29.68 19.30
CA GLU A 200 11.31 -30.93 19.05
C GLU A 200 10.46 -30.87 17.77
N GLY A 201 9.80 -29.74 17.51
CA GLY A 201 9.04 -29.50 16.29
C GLY A 201 9.89 -29.62 15.03
N CYS A 202 11.05 -28.96 15.00
CA CYS A 202 12.01 -29.06 13.89
C CYS A 202 12.58 -30.48 13.75
N ARG A 203 12.87 -31.18 14.86
CA ARG A 203 13.31 -32.59 14.84
C ARG A 203 12.24 -33.50 14.22
N LEU A 204 10.96 -33.29 14.54
CA LEU A 204 9.84 -34.03 13.96
C LEU A 204 9.66 -33.72 12.47
N LEU A 205 9.85 -32.47 12.06
CA LEU A 205 9.80 -32.07 10.65
C LEU A 205 10.98 -32.62 9.85
N ALA A 206 12.16 -32.79 10.47
CA ALA A 206 13.34 -33.42 9.88
C ALA A 206 13.23 -34.96 9.78
N ALA A 207 12.34 -35.58 10.55
CA ALA A 207 12.11 -37.01 10.49
C ALA A 207 11.31 -37.41 9.24
N GLU A 208 11.45 -38.65 8.78
CA GLU A 208 10.60 -39.20 7.72
C GLU A 208 9.22 -39.56 8.31
N PRO A 209 8.13 -38.85 7.98
CA PRO A 209 6.82 -39.10 8.58
C PRO A 209 6.09 -40.32 8.01
N SER A 210 6.47 -40.80 6.82
CA SER A 210 5.81 -41.93 6.14
C SER A 210 6.20 -43.27 6.78
N ASP A 211 5.22 -43.94 7.38
CA ASP A 211 5.38 -45.31 7.90
C ASP A 211 5.81 -46.29 6.79
N SER A 212 5.32 -46.10 5.55
CA SER A 212 5.68 -46.98 4.43
C SER A 212 7.14 -46.80 4.02
N ARG A 213 7.63 -45.55 3.90
CA ARG A 213 9.06 -45.31 3.60
C ARG A 213 9.98 -45.87 4.67
N ARG A 214 9.64 -45.69 5.96
CA ARG A 214 10.41 -46.28 7.07
C ARG A 214 10.43 -47.80 7.02
N ALA A 215 9.28 -48.45 6.83
CA ALA A 215 9.20 -49.90 6.74
C ALA A 215 9.94 -50.48 5.52
N ALA A 216 10.00 -49.72 4.41
CA ALA A 216 10.73 -50.10 3.20
C ALA A 216 12.23 -49.79 3.24
N GLY A 217 12.71 -49.07 4.27
CA GLY A 217 14.11 -48.63 4.37
C GLY A 217 14.44 -47.40 3.52
N TYR A 218 13.45 -46.73 2.93
CA TYR A 218 13.62 -45.50 2.14
C TYR A 218 13.56 -44.24 2.99
N GLN A 219 14.19 -44.29 4.15
CA GLN A 219 14.17 -43.22 5.13
C GLN A 219 15.43 -42.37 5.09
N GLY A 220 16.25 -42.43 4.02
CA GLY A 220 17.55 -41.76 3.90
C GLY A 220 18.68 -42.41 4.71
N GLU A 221 19.91 -41.92 4.52
CA GLU A 221 21.10 -42.37 5.26
C GLU A 221 21.29 -41.61 6.58
N LEU A 222 20.77 -40.38 6.67
CA LEU A 222 20.87 -39.55 7.87
C LEU A 222 19.77 -39.84 8.88
N THR A 223 20.10 -39.73 10.16
CA THR A 223 19.08 -39.67 11.23
C THR A 223 18.34 -38.34 11.20
N ALA A 224 17.19 -38.26 11.88
CA ALA A 224 16.45 -37.00 12.02
C ALA A 224 17.29 -35.89 12.69
N GLY A 225 18.14 -36.25 13.66
CA GLY A 225 19.04 -35.29 14.32
C GLY A 225 20.16 -34.82 13.40
N GLN A 226 20.72 -35.73 12.58
CA GLN A 226 21.70 -35.37 11.55
C GLN A 226 21.10 -34.44 10.50
N ARG A 227 19.88 -34.73 9.97
CA ARG A 227 19.18 -33.81 9.06
C ARG A 227 18.89 -32.46 9.69
N MET A 228 18.51 -32.43 10.97
CA MET A 228 18.32 -31.18 11.69
C MET A 228 19.64 -30.38 11.81
N ALA A 229 20.78 -31.04 12.00
CA ALA A 229 22.10 -30.40 11.97
C ALA A 229 22.41 -29.81 10.59
N VAL A 230 22.13 -30.55 9.51
CA VAL A 230 22.25 -30.06 8.13
C VAL A 230 21.34 -28.86 7.89
N ALA A 231 20.07 -28.95 8.29
CA ALA A 231 19.10 -27.86 8.16
C ALA A 231 19.53 -26.62 8.95
N ALA A 232 20.13 -26.78 10.12
CA ALA A 232 20.68 -25.67 10.91
C ALA A 232 21.84 -24.95 10.20
N ARG A 233 22.70 -25.69 9.52
CA ARG A 233 23.74 -25.09 8.68
C ARG A 233 23.16 -24.35 7.48
N ILE A 234 22.18 -24.94 6.80
CA ILE A 234 21.44 -24.29 5.71
C ILE A 234 20.82 -22.98 6.21
N ALA A 235 20.17 -23.03 7.37
CA ALA A 235 19.54 -21.87 8.00
C ALA A 235 20.55 -20.77 8.30
N ALA A 236 21.68 -21.11 8.92
CA ALA A 236 22.74 -20.15 9.19
C ALA A 236 23.29 -19.51 7.90
N GLY A 237 23.55 -20.32 6.86
CA GLY A 237 24.01 -19.85 5.56
C GLY A 237 23.03 -18.92 4.86
N MET A 238 21.73 -19.18 4.99
CA MET A 238 20.68 -18.35 4.39
C MET A 238 20.39 -17.08 5.20
N ILE A 239 20.21 -17.18 6.52
CA ILE A 239 19.84 -16.05 7.38
C ILE A 239 20.97 -15.03 7.46
N PHE A 240 22.18 -15.44 7.87
CA PHE A 240 23.32 -14.52 7.98
C PHE A 240 23.90 -14.14 6.61
N GLY A 241 23.57 -14.93 5.57
CA GLY A 241 23.86 -14.64 4.18
C GLY A 241 22.80 -13.82 3.45
N ASN A 242 21.67 -13.49 4.08
CA ASN A 242 20.52 -12.83 3.44
C ASN A 242 20.12 -13.48 2.10
N ARG A 243 19.90 -14.80 2.11
CA ARG A 243 19.50 -15.59 0.94
C ARG A 243 18.05 -16.07 1.07
N ASN A 244 17.29 -15.92 0.00
CA ASN A 244 15.84 -16.15 -0.03
C ASN A 244 15.49 -17.62 -0.27
N ALA A 245 16.20 -18.30 -1.15
CA ALA A 245 15.96 -19.71 -1.48
C ALA A 245 17.26 -20.44 -1.81
N ILE A 246 17.14 -21.76 -1.98
CA ILE A 246 18.19 -22.67 -2.42
C ILE A 246 17.91 -23.02 -3.87
N TYR A 247 18.86 -22.71 -4.75
CA TYR A 247 18.76 -22.99 -6.17
C TYR A 247 19.21 -24.44 -6.47
N LEU A 248 18.33 -25.19 -7.15
CA LEU A 248 18.52 -26.59 -7.52
C LEU A 248 18.71 -26.80 -9.03
N GLY A 249 18.80 -25.73 -9.82
CA GLY A 249 19.00 -25.85 -11.26
C GLY A 249 20.35 -26.47 -11.61
N THR A 250 20.40 -27.14 -12.76
CA THR A 250 21.58 -27.88 -13.23
C THR A 250 22.76 -26.98 -13.61
N ASN A 251 22.51 -25.69 -13.86
CA ASN A 251 23.53 -24.69 -14.18
C ASN A 251 23.63 -23.63 -13.07
N PRO A 252 24.62 -23.72 -12.16
CA PRO A 252 24.80 -22.73 -11.09
C PRO A 252 24.99 -21.28 -11.56
N ALA A 253 25.41 -21.06 -12.81
CA ALA A 253 25.57 -19.71 -13.37
C ALA A 253 24.22 -19.01 -13.65
N GLU A 254 23.11 -19.76 -13.64
CA GLU A 254 21.75 -19.23 -13.78
C GLU A 254 21.07 -18.96 -12.43
N ALA A 255 21.76 -19.21 -11.30
CA ALA A 255 21.24 -18.95 -9.97
C ALA A 255 21.07 -17.43 -9.74
N PRO A 256 19.93 -16.97 -9.25
CA PRO A 256 19.76 -15.59 -8.81
C PRO A 256 20.75 -15.22 -7.70
N ASP A 257 21.25 -13.98 -7.67
CA ASP A 257 22.20 -13.49 -6.64
C ASP A 257 21.63 -13.58 -5.20
N GLU A 258 20.30 -13.57 -5.09
CA GLU A 258 19.54 -13.70 -3.84
C GLU A 258 19.41 -15.15 -3.34
N ASP A 259 19.82 -16.13 -4.12
CA ASP A 259 19.74 -17.55 -3.76
C ASP A 259 21.10 -18.11 -3.36
N VAL A 260 21.08 -19.24 -2.64
CA VAL A 260 22.27 -20.01 -2.31
C VAL A 260 22.31 -21.29 -3.13
N THR A 261 23.51 -21.71 -3.55
CA THR A 261 23.72 -22.94 -4.31
C THR A 261 24.16 -24.10 -3.40
N LEU A 262 23.94 -25.35 -3.83
CA LEU A 262 24.39 -26.54 -3.10
C LEU A 262 25.92 -26.56 -2.84
N PRO A 263 26.79 -26.17 -3.80
CA PRO A 263 28.24 -26.10 -3.56
C PRO A 263 28.64 -25.09 -2.48
N GLU A 264 27.91 -23.98 -2.31
CA GLU A 264 28.20 -22.98 -1.27
C GLU A 264 27.89 -23.47 0.14
N LEU A 265 26.95 -24.40 0.26
CA LEU A 265 26.56 -25.02 1.54
C LEU A 265 27.34 -26.30 1.84
N SER A 266 27.91 -26.94 0.81
CA SER A 266 28.64 -28.21 0.92
C SER A 266 30.04 -28.07 1.54
N GLY A 267 30.61 -29.20 1.98
CA GLY A 267 31.98 -29.32 2.50
C GLY A 267 32.08 -29.36 4.02
N GLY A 268 33.24 -29.75 4.54
CA GLY A 268 33.47 -29.89 5.98
C GLY A 268 32.63 -31.00 6.63
N THR A 269 32.42 -30.90 7.94
CA THR A 269 31.72 -31.91 8.74
C THR A 269 30.68 -31.28 9.64
N GLU A 270 29.58 -31.99 9.87
CA GLU A 270 28.59 -31.69 10.90
C GLU A 270 28.60 -32.79 11.98
N SER A 271 27.95 -32.52 13.12
CA SER A 271 27.82 -33.52 14.19
C SER A 271 26.44 -33.57 14.83
N ASP A 272 26.03 -34.75 15.26
CA ASP A 272 24.80 -35.01 16.01
C ASP A 272 25.07 -36.10 17.07
N ASP A 273 24.68 -35.88 18.33
CA ASP A 273 25.00 -36.75 19.47
C ASP A 273 26.47 -37.24 19.52
N GLY A 274 27.40 -36.36 19.17
CA GLY A 274 28.85 -36.65 19.17
C GLY A 274 29.35 -37.43 17.93
N VAL A 275 28.46 -37.85 17.03
CA VAL A 275 28.83 -38.52 15.77
C VAL A 275 29.09 -37.46 14.70
N ARG A 276 30.31 -37.44 14.16
CA ARG A 276 30.70 -36.56 13.04
C ARG A 276 30.45 -37.22 11.69
N PHE A 277 29.96 -36.45 10.73
CA PHE A 277 29.74 -36.90 9.34
C PHE A 277 30.12 -35.80 8.35
N ASN A 278 30.53 -36.19 7.15
CA ASN A 278 30.86 -35.24 6.08
C ASN A 278 29.57 -34.70 5.46
N LEU A 279 29.60 -33.41 5.08
CA LEU A 279 28.47 -32.80 4.39
C LEU A 279 28.78 -32.60 2.91
N GLY A 280 28.16 -33.41 2.04
CA GLY A 280 28.13 -33.21 0.60
C GLY A 280 26.75 -32.78 0.11
N GLU A 281 26.63 -32.61 -1.21
CA GLU A 281 25.37 -32.21 -1.86
C GLU A 281 24.26 -33.26 -1.63
N LYS A 282 24.61 -34.54 -1.54
CA LYS A 282 23.67 -35.64 -1.30
C LYS A 282 22.97 -35.50 0.06
N GLU A 283 23.73 -35.22 1.12
CA GLU A 283 23.20 -35.04 2.48
C GLU A 283 22.31 -33.79 2.59
N ILE A 284 22.68 -32.72 1.86
CA ILE A 284 21.87 -31.50 1.75
C ILE A 284 20.56 -31.82 1.04
N GLN A 285 20.62 -32.48 -0.12
CA GLN A 285 19.44 -32.82 -0.92
C GLN A 285 18.49 -33.76 -0.16
N GLU A 286 19.02 -34.74 0.57
CA GLU A 286 18.23 -35.59 1.48
C GLU A 286 17.51 -34.76 2.55
N THR A 287 18.16 -33.72 3.08
CA THR A 287 17.58 -32.83 4.09
C THR A 287 16.51 -31.91 3.50
N LEU A 288 16.62 -31.52 2.23
CA LEU A 288 15.63 -30.69 1.54
C LEU A 288 14.30 -31.43 1.29
N ASP A 289 14.29 -32.77 1.22
CA ASP A 289 13.06 -33.57 1.15
C ASP A 289 12.33 -33.75 2.52
N THR A 290 12.67 -32.94 3.53
CA THR A 290 12.01 -32.97 4.84
C THR A 290 10.86 -31.98 4.95
N GLY A 291 10.05 -32.09 6.01
CA GLY A 291 8.94 -31.15 6.28
C GLY A 291 9.38 -29.74 6.70
N LEU A 292 10.69 -29.49 6.82
CA LEU A 292 11.27 -28.17 7.13
C LEU A 292 11.25 -27.22 5.93
N PHE A 293 11.19 -27.76 4.71
CA PHE A 293 11.33 -27.02 3.46
C PHE A 293 10.05 -27.12 2.62
N SER A 294 9.88 -26.17 1.70
CA SER A 294 8.80 -26.15 0.71
C SER A 294 9.27 -25.52 -0.61
N THR A 295 8.45 -25.55 -1.66
CA THR A 295 8.80 -24.91 -2.94
C THR A 295 8.77 -23.39 -2.82
N ALA A 296 9.78 -22.75 -3.40
CA ALA A 296 9.87 -21.29 -3.58
C ALA A 296 9.78 -20.89 -5.06
N GLY A 297 9.24 -21.78 -5.90
CA GLY A 297 9.17 -21.63 -7.36
C GLY A 297 9.95 -22.72 -8.11
N PRO A 298 10.01 -22.62 -9.45
CA PRO A 298 10.73 -23.57 -10.29
C PRO A 298 12.21 -23.63 -9.90
N ASN A 299 12.74 -24.85 -9.71
CA ASN A 299 14.13 -25.09 -9.30
C ASN A 299 14.58 -24.37 -8.02
N ARG A 300 13.65 -23.95 -7.16
CA ARG A 300 13.93 -23.22 -5.91
C ARG A 300 13.23 -23.87 -4.73
N ILE A 301 13.99 -24.11 -3.67
CA ILE A 301 13.49 -24.59 -2.38
C ILE A 301 13.69 -23.53 -1.32
N GLY A 302 12.63 -23.23 -0.58
CA GLY A 302 12.64 -22.31 0.55
C GLY A 302 12.25 -23.02 1.84
N TRP A 303 12.20 -22.26 2.93
CA TRP A 303 11.72 -22.76 4.22
C TRP A 303 10.21 -22.94 4.22
N GLY A 304 9.73 -24.03 4.82
CA GLY A 304 8.30 -24.26 5.02
C GLY A 304 7.65 -23.21 5.92
N HIS A 305 8.45 -22.55 6.76
CA HIS A 305 8.11 -21.32 7.48
C HIS A 305 9.39 -20.57 7.88
N GLN A 306 9.38 -19.23 7.81
CA GLN A 306 10.56 -18.39 8.11
C GLN A 306 11.10 -18.60 9.54
N THR A 307 10.22 -18.76 10.52
CA THR A 307 10.63 -18.95 11.92
C THR A 307 11.43 -20.23 12.16
N TYR A 308 11.32 -21.24 11.28
CA TYR A 308 12.19 -22.43 11.35
C TYR A 308 13.63 -22.07 11.00
N ALA A 309 13.83 -21.26 9.98
CA ALA A 309 15.14 -20.77 9.57
C ALA A 309 15.78 -19.93 10.67
N GLU A 310 15.04 -18.96 11.22
CA GLU A 310 15.54 -18.06 12.28
C GLU A 310 15.92 -18.84 13.55
N PHE A 311 15.06 -19.75 13.99
CA PHE A 311 15.34 -20.62 15.14
C PHE A 311 16.56 -21.52 14.88
N LEU A 312 16.61 -22.19 13.73
CA LEU A 312 17.70 -23.13 13.41
C LEU A 312 19.03 -22.41 13.15
N ALA A 313 19.02 -21.18 12.62
CA ALA A 313 20.21 -20.34 12.47
C ALA A 313 20.78 -19.93 13.84
N ALA A 314 19.92 -19.50 14.77
CA ALA A 314 20.32 -19.21 16.15
C ALA A 314 20.83 -20.46 16.87
N TRP A 315 20.13 -21.59 16.71
CA TRP A 315 20.52 -22.87 17.28
C TRP A 315 21.85 -23.38 16.71
N TYR A 316 22.14 -23.13 15.43
CA TYR A 316 23.42 -23.46 14.81
C TYR A 316 24.59 -22.77 15.54
N LEU A 317 24.50 -21.45 15.75
CA LEU A 317 25.57 -20.73 16.46
C LEU A 317 25.75 -21.25 17.90
N LYS A 318 24.64 -21.54 18.61
CA LYS A 318 24.68 -22.12 19.95
C LYS A 318 25.32 -23.51 19.95
N LYS A 319 24.92 -24.38 19.04
CA LYS A 319 25.38 -25.78 18.98
C LYS A 319 26.87 -25.90 18.69
N HIS A 320 27.42 -24.97 17.91
CA HIS A 320 28.84 -24.93 17.58
C HIS A 320 29.70 -24.15 18.60
N ASP A 321 29.12 -23.76 19.75
CA ASP A 321 29.79 -22.98 20.80
C ASP A 321 30.54 -21.75 20.24
N ILE A 322 29.91 -21.07 19.27
CA ILE A 322 30.50 -19.88 18.64
C ILE A 322 30.63 -18.77 19.70
N SER A 323 31.80 -18.13 19.75
CA SER A 323 32.09 -17.14 20.80
C SER A 323 31.16 -15.92 20.72
N ILE A 324 30.86 -15.30 21.86
CA ILE A 324 29.98 -14.11 21.95
C ILE A 324 30.42 -12.98 21.01
N SER A 325 31.72 -12.75 20.86
CA SER A 325 32.26 -11.74 19.94
C SER A 325 32.03 -12.10 18.47
N GLN A 326 32.14 -13.36 18.07
CA GLN A 326 31.79 -13.82 16.72
C GLN A 326 30.29 -13.68 16.46
N ILE A 327 29.45 -14.05 17.43
CA ILE A 327 27.99 -13.88 17.32
C ILE A 327 27.65 -12.40 17.12
N LYS A 328 28.21 -11.50 17.94
CA LYS A 328 28.03 -10.05 17.79
C LYS A 328 28.47 -9.55 16.42
N SER A 329 29.61 -10.04 15.90
CA SER A 329 30.08 -9.65 14.56
C SER A 329 29.13 -10.09 13.43
N LEU A 330 28.27 -11.09 13.65
CA LEU A 330 27.27 -11.52 12.67
C LEU A 330 25.95 -10.74 12.77
N ILE A 331 25.53 -10.37 13.99
CA ILE A 331 24.20 -9.79 14.23
C ILE A 331 24.17 -8.27 14.35
N THR A 332 25.30 -7.63 14.67
CA THR A 332 25.40 -6.16 14.81
C THR A 332 25.86 -5.51 13.52
N HIS A 333 25.45 -4.26 13.27
CA HIS A 333 25.90 -3.53 12.10
C HIS A 333 27.35 -2.99 12.29
N PRO A 334 28.31 -3.29 11.40
CA PRO A 334 29.74 -3.04 11.65
C PRO A 334 30.15 -1.57 11.65
N ASN A 335 29.30 -0.67 11.16
CA ASN A 335 29.52 0.78 11.14
C ASN A 335 28.55 1.54 12.07
N ASP A 336 27.82 0.84 12.93
CA ASP A 336 26.96 1.47 13.94
C ASP A 336 27.71 1.55 15.27
N LEU A 337 27.98 2.78 15.73
CA LEU A 337 28.75 3.02 16.95
C LEU A 337 28.03 2.56 18.22
N ALA A 338 26.69 2.49 18.20
CA ALA A 338 25.89 1.98 19.31
C ALA A 338 25.83 0.44 19.33
N GLY A 339 26.36 -0.23 18.29
CA GLY A 339 26.38 -1.69 18.19
C GLY A 339 24.98 -2.30 18.04
N LYS A 340 24.03 -1.56 17.43
CA LYS A 340 22.66 -2.00 17.22
C LYS A 340 22.57 -3.19 16.25
N ILE A 341 21.47 -3.93 16.36
CA ILE A 341 21.24 -5.14 15.59
C ILE A 341 20.88 -4.79 14.14
N VAL A 342 21.33 -5.62 13.20
CA VAL A 342 20.90 -5.54 11.81
C VAL A 342 19.40 -5.84 11.74
N PRO A 343 18.55 -4.95 11.18
CA PRO A 343 17.09 -5.12 11.20
C PRO A 343 16.58 -6.44 10.59
N GLN A 344 17.28 -6.97 9.59
CA GLN A 344 16.97 -8.25 8.94
C GLN A 344 17.21 -9.47 9.87
N LEU A 345 18.01 -9.31 10.92
CA LEU A 345 18.39 -10.37 11.85
C LEU A 345 17.65 -10.29 13.20
N SER A 346 16.70 -9.36 13.38
CA SER A 346 16.06 -9.08 14.67
C SER A 346 15.44 -10.32 15.32
N GLU A 347 14.66 -11.12 14.59
CA GLU A 347 14.06 -12.34 15.14
C GLU A 347 15.11 -13.40 15.48
N THR A 348 16.15 -13.55 14.66
CA THR A 348 17.26 -14.47 14.95
C THR A 348 18.07 -14.02 16.16
N ALA A 349 18.29 -12.72 16.32
CA ALA A 349 18.92 -12.12 17.49
C ALA A 349 18.08 -12.34 18.75
N ALA A 350 16.76 -12.25 18.66
CA ALA A 350 15.86 -12.59 19.76
C ALA A 350 15.92 -14.08 20.13
N TRP A 351 16.00 -14.98 19.15
CA TRP A 351 16.26 -16.41 19.40
C TRP A 351 17.58 -16.64 20.13
N LEU A 352 18.65 -15.97 19.70
CA LEU A 352 19.95 -16.04 20.36
C LEU A 352 19.89 -15.51 21.79
N ALA A 353 19.19 -14.39 22.04
CA ALA A 353 18.97 -13.86 23.38
C ALA A 353 18.19 -14.84 24.28
N GLY A 354 17.18 -15.51 23.73
CA GLY A 354 16.46 -16.57 24.44
C GLY A 354 17.38 -17.72 24.86
N MET A 355 18.34 -18.06 23.99
CA MET A 355 19.24 -19.21 24.12
C MET A 355 20.54 -18.96 24.90
N ILE A 356 21.06 -17.73 24.89
CA ILE A 356 22.40 -17.33 25.38
C ILE A 356 22.26 -16.06 26.26
N PRO A 357 22.41 -16.16 27.59
CA PRO A 357 22.22 -15.04 28.52
C PRO A 357 23.09 -13.80 28.25
N GLU A 358 24.32 -14.00 27.78
CA GLU A 358 25.27 -12.91 27.47
C GLU A 358 24.83 -12.10 26.25
N ILE A 359 24.18 -12.75 25.27
CA ILE A 359 23.59 -12.06 24.12
C ILE A 359 22.35 -11.29 24.54
N PHE A 360 21.51 -11.86 25.41
CA PHE A 360 20.38 -11.13 25.99
C PHE A 360 20.83 -9.83 26.66
N GLN A 361 21.83 -9.89 27.55
CA GLN A 361 22.35 -8.70 28.23
C GLN A 361 22.93 -7.67 27.24
N ALA A 362 23.64 -8.12 26.20
CA ALA A 362 24.18 -7.23 25.19
C ALA A 362 23.08 -6.50 24.39
N ILE A 363 22.00 -7.20 24.02
CA ILE A 363 20.89 -6.58 23.27
C ILE A 363 20.08 -5.66 24.17
N VAL A 364 19.79 -6.05 25.42
CA VAL A 364 19.09 -5.19 26.39
C VAL A 364 19.80 -3.83 26.57
N GLN A 365 21.14 -3.82 26.57
CA GLN A 365 21.93 -2.60 26.73
C GLN A 365 21.96 -1.73 25.47
N ALA A 366 21.92 -2.32 24.28
CA ALA A 366 22.08 -1.59 23.03
C ALA A 366 20.73 -1.20 22.39
N GLU A 367 19.72 -2.07 22.50
CA GLU A 367 18.44 -1.95 21.78
C GLU A 367 17.33 -2.78 22.46
N PRO A 368 16.83 -2.36 23.65
CA PRO A 368 15.86 -3.14 24.42
C PRO A 368 14.51 -3.31 23.70
N ASP A 369 14.06 -2.34 22.91
CA ASP A 369 12.78 -2.42 22.16
C ASP A 369 12.72 -3.64 21.22
N LEU A 370 13.86 -4.09 20.69
CA LEU A 370 13.93 -5.29 19.83
C LEU A 370 13.43 -6.54 20.55
N LEU A 371 13.78 -6.70 21.82
CA LEU A 371 13.40 -7.87 22.62
C LEU A 371 11.94 -7.82 23.07
N LEU A 372 11.31 -6.64 23.06
CA LEU A 372 9.90 -6.48 23.42
C LEU A 372 8.99 -7.20 22.41
N ARG A 373 9.36 -7.14 21.13
CA ARG A 373 8.61 -7.71 20.00
C ARG A 373 8.66 -9.24 19.95
N SER A 374 9.62 -9.87 20.63
CA SER A 374 9.82 -11.31 20.62
C SER A 374 9.57 -11.97 21.98
N GLU A 375 8.53 -12.80 22.06
CA GLU A 375 8.21 -13.58 23.28
C GLU A 375 9.33 -14.55 23.69
N VAL A 376 10.22 -14.90 22.77
CA VAL A 376 11.40 -15.74 23.02
C VAL A 376 12.34 -15.10 24.05
N ALA A 377 12.45 -13.77 24.04
CA ALA A 377 13.35 -13.01 24.89
C ALA A 377 12.77 -12.78 26.31
N THR A 378 11.45 -12.81 26.45
CA THR A 378 10.73 -12.58 27.73
C THR A 378 10.44 -13.89 28.49
N GLY A 379 11.18 -14.96 28.20
CA GLY A 379 10.90 -16.34 28.65
C GLY A 379 10.82 -16.60 30.15
N ASP A 380 11.29 -15.69 31.02
CA ASP A 380 11.11 -15.77 32.47
C ASP A 380 10.90 -14.40 33.15
N SER A 381 10.43 -14.42 34.40
CA SER A 381 10.17 -13.18 35.17
C SER A 381 11.40 -12.31 35.40
N PRO A 382 12.60 -12.83 35.72
CA PRO A 382 13.82 -12.02 35.83
C PRO A 382 14.20 -11.27 34.55
N ARG A 383 14.09 -11.91 33.37
CA ARG A 383 14.34 -11.27 32.07
C ARG A 383 13.32 -10.17 31.79
N ARG A 384 12.03 -10.42 32.07
CA ARG A 384 10.98 -9.39 31.95
C ARG A 384 11.25 -8.18 32.83
N ALA A 385 11.66 -8.40 34.08
CA ALA A 385 12.01 -7.32 35.00
C ALA A 385 13.23 -6.50 34.50
N THR A 386 14.25 -7.19 33.98
CA THR A 386 15.45 -6.54 33.42
C THR A 386 15.10 -5.72 32.17
N LEU A 387 14.27 -6.27 31.29
CA LEU A 387 13.82 -5.58 30.07
C LEU A 387 12.94 -4.37 30.38
N ALA A 388 11.99 -4.50 31.31
CA ALA A 388 11.14 -3.39 31.74
C ALA A 388 11.98 -2.23 32.30
N GLU A 389 12.98 -2.53 33.13
CA GLU A 389 13.90 -1.51 33.65
C GLU A 389 14.72 -0.84 32.55
N ALA A 390 15.27 -1.63 31.61
CA ALA A 390 16.05 -1.09 30.49
C ALA A 390 15.22 -0.18 29.58
N LEU A 391 13.96 -0.55 29.31
CA LEU A 391 13.02 0.29 28.55
C LEU A 391 12.72 1.60 29.29
N LEU A 392 12.41 1.55 30.59
CA LEU A 392 12.17 2.76 31.38
C LEU A 392 13.39 3.68 31.40
N GLN A 393 14.59 3.12 31.51
CA GLN A 393 15.84 3.89 31.42
C GLN A 393 16.09 4.45 30.02
N LEU A 394 15.77 3.69 28.97
CA LEU A 394 15.85 4.17 27.59
C LEU A 394 14.97 5.41 27.40
N TYR A 395 13.69 5.36 27.78
CA TYR A 395 12.77 6.49 27.61
C TYR A 395 13.04 7.66 28.57
N GLU A 396 13.70 7.41 29.71
CA GLU A 396 14.17 8.47 30.61
C GLU A 396 15.40 9.21 30.03
N ASN A 397 16.35 8.47 29.44
CA ASN A 397 17.62 9.01 28.95
C ASN A 397 17.54 9.51 27.49
N GLU A 398 16.75 8.84 26.66
CA GLU A 398 16.58 9.11 25.24
C GLU A 398 15.12 9.50 24.99
N HIS A 399 14.89 10.72 24.49
CA HIS A 399 13.55 11.23 24.20
C HIS A 399 12.98 10.62 22.90
N VAL A 400 13.08 9.30 22.73
CA VAL A 400 12.52 8.56 21.60
C VAL A 400 11.01 8.43 21.79
N PHE A 401 10.25 8.53 20.70
CA PHE A 401 8.80 8.30 20.75
C PHE A 401 8.48 6.81 20.93
N ASP A 402 7.53 6.51 21.81
CA ASP A 402 6.96 5.17 22.00
C ASP A 402 6.23 4.70 20.73
N ARG A 403 6.55 3.48 20.27
CA ARG A 403 6.00 2.88 19.03
C ARG A 403 5.45 1.47 19.20
N ASP A 404 5.65 0.82 20.35
CA ASP A 404 5.48 -0.63 20.49
C ASP A 404 4.49 -1.05 21.60
N ARG A 405 3.49 -0.20 21.88
CA ARG A 405 2.48 -0.40 22.94
C ARG A 405 1.81 -1.79 22.92
N ASP A 406 1.60 -2.35 21.72
CA ASP A 406 0.97 -3.66 21.51
C ASP A 406 1.76 -4.83 22.12
N HIS A 407 3.05 -4.64 22.36
CA HIS A 407 3.95 -5.68 22.87
C HIS A 407 4.24 -5.57 24.37
N TYR A 408 3.82 -4.49 25.05
CA TYR A 408 4.07 -4.32 26.49
C TYR A 408 3.50 -5.42 27.38
N LYS A 409 2.43 -6.10 26.95
CA LYS A 409 1.89 -7.29 27.64
C LYS A 409 2.97 -8.35 27.96
N ASN A 410 4.04 -8.42 27.15
CA ASN A 410 5.15 -9.35 27.31
C ASN A 410 6.04 -9.04 28.54
N LEU A 411 5.90 -7.86 29.15
CA LEU A 411 6.63 -7.45 30.35
C LEU A 411 5.96 -7.91 31.65
N ALA A 412 4.79 -8.56 31.59
CA ALA A 412 4.03 -8.96 32.77
C ALA A 412 4.84 -9.91 33.68
N HIS A 413 5.12 -9.47 34.92
CA HIS A 413 5.79 -10.26 35.94
C HIS A 413 5.40 -9.78 37.36
N PRO A 414 5.60 -10.59 38.43
CA PRO A 414 5.08 -10.28 39.76
C PRO A 414 5.58 -8.97 40.39
N GLY A 415 6.79 -8.51 40.04
CA GLY A 415 7.41 -7.28 40.55
C GLY A 415 7.13 -6.02 39.72
N LEU A 416 6.37 -6.12 38.63
CA LEU A 416 6.20 -5.04 37.66
C LEU A 416 5.63 -3.76 38.28
N ALA A 417 4.64 -3.91 39.17
CA ALA A 417 4.01 -2.77 39.83
C ALA A 417 5.01 -1.92 40.63
N ASP A 418 5.97 -2.56 41.30
CA ASP A 418 6.97 -1.85 42.11
C ASP A 418 8.02 -1.15 41.23
N GLN A 419 8.31 -1.69 40.03
CA GLN A 419 9.17 -1.03 39.03
C GLN A 419 8.50 0.20 38.41
N LEU A 420 7.20 0.12 38.09
CA LEU A 420 6.49 1.19 37.41
C LEU A 420 6.09 2.34 38.35
N ARG A 421 5.78 2.05 39.62
CA ARG A 421 5.26 3.04 40.58
C ARG A 421 6.10 4.33 40.69
N PRO A 422 7.45 4.29 40.77
CA PRO A 422 8.28 5.50 40.80
C PRO A 422 8.12 6.37 39.56
N TYR A 423 8.00 5.78 38.37
CA TYR A 423 7.84 6.52 37.11
C TYR A 423 6.41 7.08 36.96
N VAL A 424 5.39 6.36 37.40
CA VAL A 424 4.00 6.86 37.36
C VAL A 424 3.82 8.06 38.30
N ALA A 425 4.25 7.93 39.56
CA ALA A 425 3.92 8.87 40.62
C ALA A 425 4.83 10.11 40.70
N ASP A 426 6.09 10.02 40.24
CA ASP A 426 7.03 11.15 40.31
C ASP A 426 6.84 12.12 39.14
N ASN A 427 6.28 13.29 39.40
CA ASN A 427 6.03 14.33 38.40
C ASN A 427 7.30 15.06 37.93
N THR A 428 8.47 14.79 38.53
CA THR A 428 9.76 15.35 38.09
C THR A 428 10.39 14.56 36.93
N LYS A 429 9.85 13.37 36.63
CA LYS A 429 10.28 12.49 35.53
C LYS A 429 9.84 13.00 34.16
N GLY A 430 10.53 12.57 33.10
CA GLY A 430 10.22 12.97 31.73
C GLY A 430 8.82 12.51 31.29
N ILE A 431 8.07 13.37 30.60
CA ILE A 431 6.67 13.08 30.21
C ILE A 431 6.54 11.77 29.43
N ILE A 432 7.50 11.46 28.55
CA ILE A 432 7.51 10.25 27.72
C ILE A 432 7.61 8.99 28.59
N VAL A 433 8.62 8.88 29.47
CA VAL A 433 8.77 7.69 30.31
C VAL A 433 7.57 7.47 31.24
N ARG A 434 6.95 8.55 31.72
CA ARG A 434 5.74 8.45 32.57
C ARG A 434 4.57 7.86 31.78
N ARG A 435 4.38 8.29 30.52
CA ARG A 435 3.37 7.74 29.62
C ARG A 435 3.64 6.26 29.32
N VAL A 436 4.89 5.91 28.96
CA VAL A 436 5.31 4.52 28.74
C VAL A 436 5.02 3.66 29.98
N ALA A 437 5.35 4.13 31.19
CA ALA A 437 5.09 3.38 32.41
C ALA A 437 3.59 3.12 32.64
N ILE A 438 2.73 4.09 32.32
CA ILE A 438 1.27 3.95 32.37
C ILE A 438 0.79 2.95 31.30
N ASP A 439 1.33 3.02 30.09
CA ASP A 439 1.00 2.12 28.99
C ASP A 439 1.41 0.67 29.27
N ILE A 440 2.57 0.45 29.89
CA ILE A 440 2.98 -0.87 30.38
C ILE A 440 2.02 -1.35 31.47
N ALA A 441 1.62 -0.49 32.41
CA ALA A 441 0.68 -0.85 33.46
C ALA A 441 -0.66 -1.31 32.89
N GLU A 442 -1.18 -0.61 31.87
CA GLU A 442 -2.42 -0.94 31.17
C GLU A 442 -2.30 -2.26 30.40
N SER A 443 -1.30 -2.39 29.52
CA SER A 443 -1.09 -3.59 28.69
C SER A 443 -0.81 -4.85 29.50
N CYS A 444 -0.20 -4.73 30.69
CA CYS A 444 0.02 -5.84 31.61
C CYS A 444 -1.12 -6.08 32.61
N ASN A 445 -2.21 -5.31 32.56
CA ASN A 445 -3.34 -5.39 33.49
C ASN A 445 -2.92 -5.26 34.98
N THR A 446 -2.07 -4.28 35.30
CA THR A 446 -1.44 -4.12 36.62
C THR A 446 -2.32 -3.34 37.61
N GLN A 447 -3.36 -3.98 38.13
CA GLN A 447 -4.37 -3.33 39.00
C GLN A 447 -3.82 -2.74 40.30
N SER A 448 -2.68 -3.23 40.80
CA SER A 448 -2.03 -2.70 42.02
C SER A 448 -1.50 -1.27 41.87
N LEU A 449 -1.52 -0.70 40.66
CA LEU A 449 -1.19 0.70 40.38
C LEU A 449 -2.42 1.62 40.31
N ASN A 450 -3.64 1.10 40.46
CA ASN A 450 -4.88 1.89 40.35
C ASN A 450 -4.90 3.14 41.23
N GLU A 451 -4.40 3.06 42.47
CA GLU A 451 -4.33 4.22 43.37
C GLU A 451 -3.34 5.29 42.87
N ALA A 452 -2.19 4.88 42.34
CA ALA A 452 -1.18 5.80 41.80
C ALA A 452 -1.66 6.46 40.50
N LEU A 453 -2.25 5.68 39.59
CA LEU A 453 -2.87 6.19 38.36
C LEU A 453 -3.98 7.19 38.67
N LEU A 454 -4.83 6.87 39.66
CA LEU A 454 -5.92 7.76 40.06
C LEU A 454 -5.40 9.07 40.65
N ALA A 455 -4.34 9.02 41.45
CA ALA A 455 -3.69 10.23 41.98
C ALA A 455 -3.18 11.12 40.84
N VAL A 456 -2.54 10.55 39.82
CA VAL A 456 -2.07 11.28 38.63
C VAL A 456 -3.24 11.89 37.86
N ALA A 457 -4.27 11.11 37.53
CA ALA A 457 -5.42 11.61 36.77
C ALA A 457 -6.13 12.80 37.45
N LEU A 458 -6.22 12.78 38.79
CA LEU A 458 -6.88 13.81 39.60
C LEU A 458 -6.01 15.03 39.91
N ASP A 459 -4.68 14.96 39.75
CA ASP A 459 -3.77 16.07 40.05
C ASP A 459 -3.85 17.15 38.97
N THR A 460 -4.41 18.31 39.29
CA THR A 460 -4.54 19.43 38.34
C THR A 460 -3.23 20.15 38.04
N SER A 461 -2.18 19.93 38.85
CA SER A 461 -0.85 20.51 38.61
C SER A 461 0.03 19.67 37.69
N ASP A 462 -0.38 18.44 37.39
CA ASP A 462 0.37 17.51 36.54
C ASP A 462 0.13 17.75 35.04
N ASN A 463 1.02 17.23 34.20
CA ASN A 463 0.95 17.34 32.76
C ASN A 463 -0.33 16.69 32.19
N LEU A 464 -1.07 17.43 31.35
CA LEU A 464 -2.33 16.97 30.79
C LEU A 464 -2.22 15.63 30.05
N GLN A 465 -1.17 15.39 29.26
CA GLN A 465 -1.03 14.13 28.50
C GLN A 465 -0.87 12.94 29.45
N THR A 466 -0.11 13.08 30.53
CA THR A 466 0.07 12.02 31.53
C THR A 466 -1.25 11.75 32.28
N ARG A 467 -2.03 12.79 32.57
CA ARG A 467 -3.37 12.67 33.18
C ARG A 467 -4.35 11.95 32.28
N VAL A 468 -4.37 12.28 30.99
CA VAL A 468 -5.18 11.61 29.96
C VAL A 468 -4.83 10.12 29.91
N GLN A 469 -3.53 9.80 29.82
CA GLN A 469 -3.06 8.41 29.78
C GLN A 469 -3.47 7.63 31.03
N ALA A 470 -3.32 8.23 32.22
CA ALA A 470 -3.71 7.61 33.48
C ALA A 470 -5.22 7.34 33.57
N ALA A 471 -6.06 8.29 33.12
CA ALA A 471 -7.51 8.12 33.07
C ALA A 471 -7.92 7.01 32.08
N SER A 472 -7.29 6.95 30.91
CA SER A 472 -7.48 5.87 29.93
C SER A 472 -7.11 4.51 30.52
N ALA A 473 -5.93 4.41 31.15
CA ALA A 473 -5.45 3.17 31.76
C ALA A 473 -6.41 2.65 32.85
N ILE A 474 -6.94 3.52 33.72
CA ILE A 474 -7.97 3.15 34.70
C ILE A 474 -9.25 2.65 34.02
N GLY A 475 -9.62 3.21 32.87
CA GLY A 475 -10.72 2.69 32.04
C GLY A 475 -10.51 1.25 31.62
N GLY A 476 -9.29 0.88 31.23
CA GLY A 476 -8.91 -0.48 30.85
C GLY A 476 -8.80 -1.45 32.03
N ILE A 477 -8.04 -1.11 33.08
CA ILE A 477 -7.63 -2.07 34.13
C ILE A 477 -8.29 -1.84 35.49
N GLY A 478 -8.93 -0.69 35.69
CA GLY A 478 -9.51 -0.29 36.97
C GLY A 478 -10.74 -1.12 37.37
N ASP A 479 -10.92 -1.31 38.68
CA ASP A 479 -12.19 -1.81 39.22
C ASP A 479 -13.27 -0.70 39.22
N ASP A 480 -14.53 -1.11 39.37
CA ASP A 480 -15.68 -0.18 39.35
C ASP A 480 -15.56 0.94 40.39
N GLU A 481 -15.00 0.65 41.56
CA GLU A 481 -14.81 1.64 42.63
C GLU A 481 -13.76 2.69 42.26
N THR A 482 -12.68 2.30 41.60
CA THR A 482 -11.64 3.23 41.09
C THR A 482 -12.18 4.04 39.92
N LYS A 483 -12.85 3.40 38.96
CA LYS A 483 -13.46 4.07 37.80
C LYS A 483 -14.47 5.13 38.23
N LYS A 484 -15.35 4.83 39.21
CA LYS A 484 -16.30 5.81 39.77
C LYS A 484 -15.62 7.07 40.31
N LYS A 485 -14.40 6.96 40.86
CA LYS A 485 -13.66 8.13 41.38
C LYS A 485 -13.17 9.08 40.27
N LEU A 486 -13.19 8.66 39.01
CA LEU A 486 -12.94 9.56 37.86
C LEU A 486 -14.14 10.45 37.52
N LYS A 487 -15.35 10.11 38.00
CA LYS A 487 -16.60 10.84 37.68
C LYS A 487 -16.48 12.36 37.82
N PRO A 488 -15.85 12.96 38.86
CA PRO A 488 -15.70 14.42 38.96
C PRO A 488 -15.03 15.07 37.73
N LEU A 489 -14.09 14.39 37.07
CA LEU A 489 -13.38 14.91 35.91
C LEU A 489 -14.29 15.09 34.68
N ALA A 490 -15.33 14.25 34.54
CA ALA A 490 -16.30 14.38 33.45
C ALA A 490 -17.23 15.59 33.62
N PHE A 491 -17.55 15.96 34.86
CA PHE A 491 -18.44 17.08 35.21
C PHE A 491 -17.69 18.41 35.36
N SER A 492 -16.39 18.39 35.65
CA SER A 492 -15.57 19.60 35.77
C SER A 492 -15.20 20.17 34.40
N VAL A 493 -15.27 21.48 34.24
CA VAL A 493 -14.68 22.15 33.07
C VAL A 493 -13.18 22.30 33.31
N ASN A 494 -12.36 21.58 32.54
CA ASN A 494 -10.92 21.79 32.51
C ASN A 494 -10.56 22.75 31.35
N PRO A 495 -10.08 23.98 31.64
CA PRO A 495 -9.69 24.96 30.61
C PRO A 495 -8.51 24.47 29.76
N ASP A 496 -7.61 23.67 30.35
CA ASP A 496 -6.39 23.22 29.69
C ASP A 496 -6.64 22.03 28.76
N ASP A 497 -7.77 21.32 28.91
CA ASP A 497 -8.19 20.22 28.04
C ASP A 497 -8.84 20.76 26.75
N LEU A 498 -8.02 21.37 25.89
CA LEU A 498 -8.44 22.00 24.64
C LEU A 498 -8.93 21.00 23.57
N GLN A 499 -8.57 19.73 23.72
CA GLN A 499 -8.90 18.65 22.78
C GLN A 499 -9.95 17.66 23.32
N ASP A 500 -10.46 17.90 24.53
CA ASP A 500 -11.42 17.04 25.25
C ASP A 500 -10.92 15.60 25.52
N GLU A 501 -9.61 15.35 25.48
CA GLU A 501 -9.03 14.00 25.60
C GLU A 501 -9.17 13.43 27.00
N LEU A 502 -9.06 14.27 28.04
CA LEU A 502 -9.21 13.82 29.42
C LEU A 502 -10.67 13.48 29.67
N LYS A 503 -11.57 14.33 29.20
CA LYS A 503 -13.01 14.10 29.27
C LYS A 503 -13.43 12.84 28.51
N GLY A 504 -12.94 12.66 27.28
CA GLY A 504 -13.19 11.48 26.46
C GLY A 504 -12.72 10.19 27.13
N SER A 505 -11.51 10.19 27.68
CA SER A 505 -10.95 9.04 28.41
C SER A 505 -11.80 8.66 29.63
N VAL A 506 -12.27 9.66 30.39
CA VAL A 506 -13.11 9.43 31.56
C VAL A 506 -14.50 8.93 31.17
N LEU A 507 -15.14 9.52 30.15
CA LEU A 507 -16.46 9.07 29.68
C LEU A 507 -16.41 7.63 29.18
N ARG A 508 -15.36 7.27 28.43
CA ARG A 508 -15.09 5.90 27.99
C ARG A 508 -14.90 4.93 29.16
N ALA A 509 -14.25 5.35 30.24
CA ALA A 509 -14.07 4.54 31.44
C ALA A 509 -15.38 4.32 32.23
N LEU A 510 -16.33 5.24 32.14
CA LEU A 510 -17.57 5.23 32.92
C LEU A 510 -18.76 4.61 32.16
N TRP A 511 -18.86 4.82 30.85
CA TRP A 511 -19.93 4.29 30.01
C TRP A 511 -19.63 2.85 29.58
N PRO A 512 -20.61 1.92 29.58
CA PRO A 512 -22.02 2.08 29.94
C PRO A 512 -22.36 1.70 31.40
N SER A 513 -21.41 1.17 32.16
CA SER A 513 -21.72 0.47 33.42
C SER A 513 -21.86 1.37 34.66
N LEU A 514 -21.27 2.57 34.66
CA LEU A 514 -21.13 3.41 35.86
C LEU A 514 -21.86 4.75 35.79
N ILE A 515 -22.35 5.14 34.61
CA ILE A 515 -23.20 6.31 34.39
C ILE A 515 -24.40 5.92 33.54
N THR A 516 -25.55 6.56 33.78
CA THR A 516 -26.76 6.31 32.99
C THR A 516 -26.71 7.05 31.65
N ALA A 517 -27.52 6.64 30.66
CA ALA A 517 -27.63 7.36 29.39
C ALA A 517 -28.01 8.84 29.60
N GLN A 518 -28.91 9.11 30.55
CA GLN A 518 -29.30 10.47 30.89
C GLN A 518 -28.13 11.29 31.45
N GLU A 519 -27.30 10.70 32.32
CA GLU A 519 -26.07 11.35 32.79
C GLU A 519 -25.09 11.57 31.63
N LEU A 520 -24.87 10.58 30.77
CA LEU A 520 -23.98 10.67 29.61
C LEU A 520 -24.35 11.83 28.68
N PHE A 521 -25.59 11.84 28.16
CA PHE A 521 -26.03 12.85 27.20
C PHE A 521 -26.08 14.26 27.80
N SER A 522 -26.23 14.40 29.12
CA SER A 522 -26.09 15.71 29.80
C SER A 522 -24.66 16.26 29.81
N LEU A 523 -23.66 15.39 29.62
CA LEU A 523 -22.25 15.74 29.61
C LEU A 523 -21.70 16.00 28.21
N LEU A 524 -22.33 15.48 27.16
CA LEU A 524 -21.85 15.62 25.79
C LEU A 524 -21.96 17.08 25.32
N LYS A 525 -20.91 17.52 24.64
CA LYS A 525 -20.81 18.82 23.96
C LYS A 525 -20.09 18.62 22.62
N PRO A 526 -20.27 19.54 21.65
CA PRO A 526 -19.41 19.60 20.48
C PRO A 526 -17.94 19.63 20.92
N ALA A 527 -17.09 18.89 20.20
CA ALA A 527 -15.66 18.85 20.48
C ALA A 527 -15.06 20.26 20.34
N LYS A 528 -14.24 20.68 21.32
CA LYS A 528 -13.62 22.01 21.33
C LYS A 528 -12.65 22.24 20.16
N SER A 529 -12.03 21.16 19.67
CA SER A 529 -11.08 21.20 18.57
C SER A 529 -11.65 20.48 17.35
N GLU A 530 -11.95 21.24 16.30
CA GLU A 530 -12.47 20.73 15.02
C GLU A 530 -11.46 19.81 14.30
N ARG A 531 -10.16 20.09 14.46
CA ARG A 531 -9.08 19.46 13.68
C ARG A 531 -8.47 18.20 14.31
N PHE A 532 -8.91 17.81 15.52
CA PHE A 532 -8.23 16.77 16.28
C PHE A 532 -9.10 15.51 16.40
N ALA A 533 -8.73 14.46 15.66
CA ALA A 533 -9.32 13.13 15.75
C ALA A 533 -8.79 12.37 16.98
N GLY A 534 -9.39 12.64 18.14
CA GLY A 534 -9.00 12.08 19.43
C GLY A 534 -9.99 11.08 20.04
N ILE A 535 -9.70 10.64 21.26
CA ILE A 535 -10.51 9.71 22.05
C ILE A 535 -11.95 10.20 22.17
N TYR A 536 -12.17 11.50 22.42
CA TYR A 536 -13.53 12.03 22.59
C TYR A 536 -14.37 11.94 21.31
N ARG A 537 -13.80 12.25 20.15
CA ARG A 537 -14.50 12.13 18.86
C ARG A 537 -14.81 10.68 18.51
N VAL A 538 -13.85 9.77 18.71
CA VAL A 538 -14.05 8.33 18.48
C VAL A 538 -15.15 7.79 19.39
N PHE A 539 -15.15 8.22 20.65
CA PHE A 539 -16.19 7.89 21.62
C PHE A 539 -17.57 8.35 21.13
N LEU A 540 -17.70 9.61 20.67
CA LEU A 540 -18.95 10.14 20.10
C LEU A 540 -19.40 9.37 18.86
N SER A 541 -18.51 9.13 17.91
CA SER A 541 -18.88 8.60 16.60
C SER A 541 -19.21 7.11 16.58
N SER A 542 -18.66 6.33 17.53
CA SER A 542 -18.71 4.86 17.45
C SER A 542 -19.02 4.13 18.76
N GLU A 543 -18.45 4.55 19.90
CA GLU A 543 -18.51 3.76 21.13
C GLU A 543 -19.82 3.93 21.90
N ILE A 544 -20.44 5.12 21.86
CA ILE A 544 -21.73 5.35 22.51
C ILE A 544 -22.79 4.41 21.92
N VAL A 545 -22.96 4.46 20.59
CA VAL A 545 -24.00 3.72 19.86
C VAL A 545 -23.84 2.21 20.02
N ALA A 546 -22.60 1.71 20.05
CA ALA A 546 -22.32 0.28 20.22
C ALA A 546 -22.85 -0.31 21.54
N HIS A 547 -23.06 0.52 22.56
CA HIS A 547 -23.49 0.10 23.90
C HIS A 547 -24.85 0.66 24.33
N LEU A 548 -25.59 1.36 23.46
CA LEU A 548 -26.95 1.82 23.78
C LEU A 548 -27.92 0.64 23.84
N ALA A 549 -28.53 0.42 25.01
CA ALA A 549 -29.65 -0.52 25.12
C ALA A 549 -30.97 0.17 24.68
N PRO A 550 -32.03 -0.60 24.34
CA PRO A 550 -33.28 0.00 23.85
C PRO A 550 -33.93 1.00 24.83
N GLN A 551 -33.69 0.83 26.13
CA GLN A 551 -34.15 1.75 27.18
C GLN A 551 -33.39 3.10 27.22
N ASP A 552 -32.19 3.15 26.65
CA ASP A 552 -31.34 4.34 26.60
C ASP A 552 -31.66 5.25 25.41
N LEU A 553 -32.51 4.77 24.48
CA LEU A 553 -32.85 5.48 23.24
C LEU A 553 -33.64 6.76 23.48
N ILE A 554 -34.45 6.85 24.54
CA ILE A 554 -35.24 8.07 24.83
C ILE A 554 -34.30 9.24 25.16
N PRO A 555 -33.38 9.14 26.15
CA PRO A 555 -32.36 10.18 26.38
C PRO A 555 -31.51 10.50 25.15
N ALA A 556 -31.15 9.49 24.34
CA ALA A 556 -30.36 9.67 23.13
C ALA A 556 -31.11 10.50 22.08
N LEU A 557 -32.38 10.14 21.82
CA LEU A 557 -33.27 10.86 20.90
C LEU A 557 -33.52 12.29 21.38
N GLU A 558 -33.73 12.50 22.68
CA GLU A 558 -33.87 13.84 23.25
C GLU A 558 -32.62 14.70 23.01
N PHE A 559 -31.42 14.14 23.19
CA PHE A 559 -30.18 14.85 22.91
C PHE A 559 -30.05 15.26 21.44
N VAL A 560 -30.18 14.32 20.50
CA VAL A 560 -30.00 14.63 19.06
C VAL A 560 -31.11 15.51 18.51
N THR A 561 -32.32 15.47 19.09
CA THR A 561 -33.42 16.37 18.73
C THR A 561 -33.15 17.82 19.14
N ASN A 562 -32.42 18.03 20.23
CA ASN A 562 -32.10 19.34 20.80
C ASN A 562 -30.85 20.00 20.21
N LEU A 563 -30.19 19.38 19.21
CA LEU A 563 -29.09 20.03 18.49
C LEU A 563 -29.64 21.16 17.63
N GLU A 564 -29.27 22.42 17.90
CA GLU A 564 -29.83 23.58 17.20
C GLU A 564 -29.23 23.80 15.79
N GLN A 565 -28.05 23.23 15.52
CA GLN A 565 -27.37 23.41 14.24
C GLN A 565 -27.96 22.52 13.13
N PRO A 566 -28.00 23.00 11.88
CA PRO A 566 -28.22 22.17 10.70
C PRO A 566 -27.04 21.20 10.52
N ARG A 567 -27.27 20.13 9.75
CA ARG A 567 -26.34 19.00 9.65
C ARG A 567 -24.98 19.39 9.06
N ASP A 568 -24.95 20.29 8.08
CA ASP A 568 -23.72 20.82 7.47
C ASP A 568 -22.84 21.65 8.43
N GLU A 569 -23.41 22.13 9.54
CA GLU A 569 -22.69 22.83 10.60
C GLU A 569 -22.31 21.91 11.79
N LEU A 570 -22.75 20.64 11.79
CA LEU A 570 -22.42 19.67 12.84
C LEU A 570 -21.03 19.07 12.62
N ASP A 571 -20.33 18.82 13.73
CA ASP A 571 -19.11 18.01 13.70
C ASP A 571 -19.40 16.58 13.23
N SER A 572 -18.54 16.03 12.39
CA SER A 572 -18.72 14.69 11.79
C SER A 572 -18.91 13.57 12.83
N SER A 573 -18.35 13.71 14.04
CA SER A 573 -18.56 12.72 15.10
C SER A 573 -19.98 12.77 15.69
N LEU A 574 -20.58 13.96 15.77
CA LEU A 574 -21.97 14.15 16.18
C LEU A 574 -22.95 13.73 15.09
N GLU A 575 -22.62 13.95 13.81
CA GLU A 575 -23.42 13.42 12.70
C GLU A 575 -23.48 11.88 12.73
N SER A 576 -22.34 11.23 12.98
CA SER A 576 -22.27 9.77 13.11
C SER A 576 -23.08 9.27 14.31
N LEU A 577 -22.99 9.96 15.46
CA LEU A 577 -23.82 9.67 16.64
C LEU A 577 -25.31 9.80 16.33
N MET A 578 -25.70 10.87 15.65
CA MET A 578 -27.08 11.15 15.25
C MET A 578 -27.63 10.05 14.33
N ASP A 579 -26.88 9.67 13.29
CA ASP A 579 -27.27 8.60 12.38
C ASP A 579 -27.36 7.24 13.11
N GLY A 580 -26.41 6.94 14.00
CA GLY A 580 -26.41 5.72 14.81
C GLY A 580 -27.62 5.63 15.74
N VAL A 581 -27.97 6.73 16.42
CA VAL A 581 -29.16 6.83 17.28
C VAL A 581 -30.45 6.68 16.47
N ALA A 582 -30.56 7.36 15.32
CA ALA A 582 -31.74 7.28 14.45
C ALA A 582 -31.96 5.86 13.92
N ARG A 583 -30.89 5.16 13.50
CA ARG A 583 -30.95 3.77 13.04
C ARG A 583 -31.36 2.81 14.16
N LEU A 584 -30.75 2.91 15.34
CA LEU A 584 -31.14 2.07 16.48
C LEU A 584 -32.58 2.33 16.92
N ALA A 585 -33.03 3.59 16.89
CA ALA A 585 -34.42 3.94 17.20
C ALA A 585 -35.41 3.35 16.19
N TRP A 586 -35.07 3.37 14.89
CA TRP A 586 -35.86 2.73 13.83
C TRP A 586 -36.01 1.22 14.04
N ASP A 587 -34.94 0.55 14.44
CA ASP A 587 -34.97 -0.90 14.71
C ASP A 587 -35.76 -1.26 15.98
N ASN A 588 -35.90 -0.32 16.92
CA ASN A 588 -36.51 -0.52 18.24
C ASN A 588 -37.79 0.32 18.47
N MET A 589 -38.52 0.66 17.40
CA MET A 589 -39.79 1.43 17.47
C MET A 589 -40.88 0.79 18.35
N ASN A 590 -40.78 -0.51 18.63
CA ASN A 590 -41.68 -1.25 19.52
C ASN A 590 -41.50 -0.90 21.01
N VAL A 591 -40.41 -0.22 21.38
CA VAL A 591 -40.17 0.23 22.75
C VAL A 591 -41.04 1.46 23.06
N PRO A 592 -41.77 1.48 24.20
CA PRO A 592 -42.63 2.60 24.55
C PRO A 592 -41.88 3.94 24.56
N GLY A 593 -42.39 4.95 23.86
CA GLY A 593 -41.80 6.30 23.81
C GLY A 593 -40.74 6.52 22.73
N VAL A 594 -40.20 5.45 22.11
CA VAL A 594 -39.16 5.57 21.06
C VAL A 594 -39.74 6.09 19.75
N THR A 595 -40.93 5.63 19.36
CA THR A 595 -41.59 6.09 18.13
C THR A 595 -41.92 7.58 18.20
N GLU A 596 -42.42 8.07 19.34
CA GLU A 596 -42.72 9.48 19.57
C GLU A 596 -41.44 10.33 19.69
N GLY A 597 -40.36 9.75 20.23
CA GLY A 597 -39.04 10.39 20.25
C GLY A 597 -38.43 10.53 18.86
N LEU A 598 -38.49 9.47 18.06
CA LEU A 598 -37.99 9.45 16.68
C LEU A 598 -38.80 10.42 15.78
N ALA A 599 -40.11 10.51 15.98
CA ALA A 599 -40.96 11.47 15.29
C ALA A 599 -40.56 12.93 15.58
N ARG A 600 -40.23 13.25 16.84
CA ARG A 600 -39.70 14.58 17.21
C ARG A 600 -38.34 14.87 16.59
N PHE A 601 -37.45 13.88 16.56
CA PHE A 601 -36.16 13.99 15.87
C PHE A 601 -36.34 14.28 14.38
N VAL A 602 -37.19 13.51 13.67
CA VAL A 602 -37.50 13.70 12.25
C VAL A 602 -38.04 15.12 12.00
N ALA A 603 -39.01 15.56 12.81
CA ALA A 603 -39.58 16.90 12.69
C ALA A 603 -38.53 17.99 12.94
N SER A 604 -37.62 17.80 13.92
CA SER A 604 -36.51 18.73 14.18
C SER A 604 -35.58 18.84 12.98
N ARG A 605 -35.12 17.73 12.41
CA ARG A 605 -34.16 17.73 11.29
C ARG A 605 -34.73 18.31 10.00
N LEU A 606 -35.96 17.94 9.64
CA LEU A 606 -36.53 18.39 8.37
C LEU A 606 -36.79 19.90 8.32
N LYS A 607 -36.96 20.58 9.48
CA LYS A 607 -37.03 22.05 9.53
C LYS A 607 -35.75 22.73 9.07
N HIS A 608 -34.60 22.09 9.25
CA HIS A 608 -33.31 22.57 8.78
C HIS A 608 -33.04 22.17 7.32
N HIS A 609 -33.98 21.47 6.66
CA HIS A 609 -33.78 20.81 5.38
C HIS A 609 -32.65 19.74 5.42
N ASP A 610 -32.42 19.15 6.59
CA ASP A 610 -31.39 18.13 6.79
C ASP A 610 -31.81 16.76 6.25
N ASN A 611 -30.80 15.99 5.83
CA ASN A 611 -30.97 14.56 5.56
C ASN A 611 -31.13 13.79 6.87
N LEU A 612 -32.11 12.88 6.91
CA LEU A 612 -32.47 12.13 8.12
C LEU A 612 -31.40 11.11 8.54
N VAL A 613 -30.74 10.48 7.56
CA VAL A 613 -29.65 9.50 7.74
C VAL A 613 -28.74 9.55 6.51
N GLN A 614 -27.41 9.64 6.65
CA GLN A 614 -26.45 9.60 5.52
C GLN A 614 -25.41 8.47 5.62
N GLY A 615 -25.25 7.85 6.79
CA GLY A 615 -24.29 6.77 7.00
C GLY A 615 -22.83 7.24 7.18
N PRO A 616 -21.95 6.38 7.73
CA PRO A 616 -20.60 6.75 8.18
C PRO A 616 -19.61 7.14 7.05
N SER A 617 -19.98 6.99 5.78
CA SER A 617 -19.18 7.36 4.59
C SER A 617 -19.86 8.40 3.69
N GLY A 618 -21.02 8.94 4.09
CA GLY A 618 -21.86 9.76 3.21
C GLY A 618 -22.55 8.98 2.08
N GLU A 619 -22.47 7.65 2.10
CA GLU A 619 -23.21 6.78 1.17
C GLU A 619 -24.70 6.82 1.50
N ARG A 620 -25.44 7.62 0.72
CA ARG A 620 -26.89 7.71 0.79
C ARG A 620 -27.52 6.34 0.52
N ASP A 621 -28.33 5.86 1.47
CA ASP A 621 -29.27 4.76 1.23
C ASP A 621 -30.68 5.35 1.04
N PRO A 622 -31.07 5.68 -0.21
CA PRO A 622 -32.39 6.24 -0.49
C PRO A 622 -33.52 5.25 -0.18
N LEU A 623 -33.20 3.98 0.10
CA LEU A 623 -34.18 2.95 0.40
C LEU A 623 -34.40 2.73 1.90
N PHE A 624 -33.61 3.34 2.79
CA PHE A 624 -33.56 3.04 4.23
C PHE A 624 -34.95 2.93 4.89
N PHE A 625 -35.79 3.97 4.78
CA PHE A 625 -37.16 3.94 5.34
C PHE A 625 -38.16 3.18 4.48
N THR A 626 -37.88 3.00 3.19
CA THR A 626 -38.86 2.49 2.20
C THR A 626 -39.02 0.97 2.21
N GLN A 627 -38.06 0.23 2.76
CA GLN A 627 -38.08 -1.24 2.81
C GLN A 627 -39.14 -1.81 3.77
N GLU A 628 -39.46 -1.11 4.86
CA GLU A 628 -40.42 -1.56 5.88
C GLU A 628 -41.66 -0.67 5.94
N GLN A 629 -42.59 -0.87 5.00
CA GLN A 629 -43.80 -0.05 4.82
C GLN A 629 -44.61 0.16 6.11
N ASN A 630 -44.78 -0.86 6.95
CA ASN A 630 -45.57 -0.76 8.17
C ASN A 630 -44.89 0.11 9.25
N LYS A 631 -43.57 -0.06 9.45
CA LYS A 631 -42.79 0.77 10.38
C LYS A 631 -42.79 2.24 9.92
N ARG A 632 -42.59 2.47 8.61
CA ARG A 632 -42.61 3.81 8.01
C ARG A 632 -43.93 4.52 8.23
N ARG A 633 -45.05 3.84 8.00
CA ARG A 633 -46.40 4.38 8.24
C ARG A 633 -46.67 4.68 9.71
N CYS A 634 -46.19 3.83 10.61
CA CYS A 634 -46.27 4.07 12.06
C CYS A 634 -45.47 5.32 12.48
N LEU A 635 -44.26 5.51 11.93
CA LEU A 635 -43.46 6.72 12.16
C LEU A 635 -44.16 7.97 11.60
N LEU A 636 -44.71 7.90 10.38
CA LEU A 636 -45.46 9.00 9.77
C LEU A 636 -46.67 9.42 10.61
N GLU A 637 -47.46 8.46 11.12
CA GLU A 637 -48.59 8.75 12.02
C GLU A 637 -48.12 9.51 13.28
N ALA A 638 -46.99 9.09 13.87
CA ALA A 638 -46.41 9.80 15.02
C ALA A 638 -45.88 11.20 14.66
N VAL A 639 -45.27 11.38 13.47
CA VAL A 639 -44.82 12.69 12.98
C VAL A 639 -46.01 13.65 12.78
N PHE A 640 -47.15 13.16 12.29
CA PHE A 640 -48.37 13.96 12.16
C PHE A 640 -48.87 14.48 13.51
N SER A 641 -48.83 13.65 14.55
CA SER A 641 -49.20 14.06 15.91
C SER A 641 -48.19 15.01 16.56
N VAL A 642 -46.89 14.93 16.22
CA VAL A 642 -45.90 15.93 16.66
C VAL A 642 -46.17 17.29 16.03
N ALA A 643 -46.52 17.32 14.74
CA ALA A 643 -46.83 18.55 14.00
C ALA A 643 -48.06 19.31 14.53
N GLU A 644 -48.95 18.66 15.31
CA GLU A 644 -50.12 19.26 15.95
C GLU A 644 -49.75 20.42 16.91
N ASN A 645 -48.63 20.27 17.63
CA ASN A 645 -48.20 21.13 18.72
C ASN A 645 -47.44 22.39 18.27
N GLU A 646 -47.15 22.53 16.98
CA GLU A 646 -46.38 23.66 16.47
C GLU A 646 -47.27 24.81 15.99
N THR A 647 -46.73 26.02 16.12
CA THR A 647 -47.46 27.30 15.98
C THR A 647 -47.36 27.91 14.59
N GLU A 648 -46.47 27.43 13.73
CA GLU A 648 -46.28 27.92 12.34
C GLU A 648 -46.71 26.89 11.30
N SER A 649 -47.20 27.38 10.16
CA SER A 649 -48.13 26.70 9.27
C SER A 649 -47.52 25.87 8.15
N ASP A 650 -46.21 25.68 8.09
CA ASP A 650 -45.56 25.20 6.88
C ASP A 650 -44.92 23.83 7.14
N ILE A 651 -45.65 22.77 6.78
CA ILE A 651 -45.21 21.36 6.80
C ILE A 651 -44.53 21.00 5.46
N ASP A 652 -44.17 22.02 4.68
CA ASP A 652 -43.50 21.90 3.37
C ASP A 652 -42.16 21.15 3.46
N TRP A 653 -41.59 21.00 4.67
CA TRP A 653 -40.37 20.23 4.91
C TRP A 653 -40.54 18.70 4.76
N LEU A 654 -41.75 18.14 4.86
CA LEU A 654 -41.98 16.71 4.59
C LEU A 654 -41.79 16.37 3.10
N ASP A 655 -41.97 17.35 2.22
CA ASP A 655 -41.90 17.19 0.75
C ASP A 655 -40.47 16.90 0.25
N PHE A 656 -39.45 17.23 1.06
CA PHE A 656 -38.03 17.16 0.66
C PHE A 656 -37.21 16.20 1.54
N SER A 657 -37.87 15.27 2.26
CA SER A 657 -37.15 14.28 3.07
C SER A 657 -36.23 13.38 2.22
N ASP A 658 -34.97 13.26 2.64
CA ASP A 658 -33.98 12.34 2.07
C ASP A 658 -33.32 11.55 3.21
N PRO A 659 -33.48 10.21 3.27
CA PRO A 659 -34.30 9.35 2.39
C PRO A 659 -35.82 9.62 2.48
N PRO A 660 -36.62 9.32 1.43
CA PRO A 660 -38.03 9.68 1.37
C PRO A 660 -38.89 8.95 2.41
N LEU A 661 -39.59 9.72 3.24
CA LEU A 661 -40.57 9.19 4.20
C LEU A 661 -41.95 8.93 3.58
N VAL A 662 -42.30 9.61 2.49
CA VAL A 662 -43.61 9.47 1.80
C VAL A 662 -43.39 8.97 0.37
N LEU A 663 -44.19 7.99 -0.05
CA LEU A 663 -44.16 7.43 -1.41
C LEU A 663 -45.48 7.67 -2.14
N LEU A 664 -45.45 7.64 -3.48
CA LEU A 664 -46.64 7.73 -4.34
C LEU A 664 -47.69 6.64 -4.01
N GLU A 665 -47.26 5.48 -3.55
CA GLU A 665 -48.10 4.34 -3.18
C GLU A 665 -48.88 4.57 -1.86
N ASP A 666 -48.53 5.58 -1.08
CA ASP A 666 -49.20 5.89 0.19
C ASP A 666 -50.48 6.69 0.03
N PHE A 667 -50.82 7.10 -1.20
CA PHE A 667 -51.96 7.96 -1.49
C PHE A 667 -53.27 7.48 -0.84
N GLU A 668 -53.63 6.21 -1.03
CA GLU A 668 -54.88 5.67 -0.48
C GLU A 668 -54.84 5.51 1.04
N TRP A 669 -53.67 5.17 1.57
CA TRP A 669 -53.47 5.06 3.01
C TRP A 669 -53.58 6.43 3.69
N LEU A 670 -52.98 7.48 3.13
CA LEU A 670 -53.12 8.86 3.61
C LEU A 670 -54.58 9.33 3.58
N ILE A 671 -55.35 8.98 2.54
CA ILE A 671 -56.80 9.24 2.50
C ILE A 671 -57.52 8.54 3.67
N SER A 672 -57.16 7.29 3.97
CA SER A 672 -57.72 6.56 5.13
C SER A 672 -57.29 7.14 6.48
N CYS A 673 -56.17 7.86 6.54
CA CYS A 673 -55.71 8.55 7.75
C CYS A 673 -56.60 9.76 8.07
N LEU A 674 -57.11 10.48 7.06
CA LEU A 674 -57.99 11.65 7.26
C LEU A 674 -59.24 11.34 8.08
N ASP A 675 -59.76 10.11 7.97
CA ASP A 675 -60.92 9.66 8.74
C ASP A 675 -60.57 9.27 10.19
N ARG A 676 -59.30 8.91 10.43
CA ARG A 676 -58.77 8.51 11.75
C ARG A 676 -58.33 9.72 12.58
N PHE A 677 -57.73 10.72 11.94
CA PHE A 677 -57.29 11.97 12.56
C PHE A 677 -58.43 12.99 12.55
N SER A 678 -58.93 13.37 13.73
CA SER A 678 -60.08 14.27 13.88
C SER A 678 -59.70 15.75 13.99
N ASN A 679 -58.40 16.05 14.10
CA ASN A 679 -57.90 17.42 14.21
C ASN A 679 -57.70 18.05 12.83
N LYS A 680 -58.19 19.28 12.65
CA LYS A 680 -58.01 20.08 11.42
C LYS A 680 -56.54 20.32 11.07
N LYS A 681 -55.62 20.43 12.04
CA LYS A 681 -54.18 20.62 11.76
C LYS A 681 -53.55 19.37 11.14
N GLU A 682 -53.83 18.19 11.69
CA GLU A 682 -53.35 16.90 11.17
C GLU A 682 -53.93 16.64 9.77
N GLN A 683 -55.22 16.91 9.57
CA GLN A 683 -55.88 16.81 8.26
C GLN A 683 -55.27 17.77 7.23
N LYS A 684 -54.83 18.96 7.66
CA LYS A 684 -54.14 19.92 6.80
C LYS A 684 -52.75 19.40 6.40
N ALA A 685 -51.99 18.85 7.35
CA ALA A 685 -50.68 18.23 7.10
C ALA A 685 -50.78 17.11 6.05
N ILE A 686 -51.71 16.16 6.28
CA ILE A 686 -51.98 15.06 5.36
C ILE A 686 -52.44 15.59 3.99
N GLY A 687 -53.24 16.66 3.97
CA GLY A 687 -53.71 17.29 2.74
C GLY A 687 -52.61 17.90 1.87
N HIS A 688 -51.62 18.56 2.47
CA HIS A 688 -50.47 19.11 1.74
C HIS A 688 -49.60 18.00 1.12
N ILE A 689 -49.35 16.93 1.88
CA ILE A 689 -48.64 15.75 1.37
C ILE A 689 -49.39 15.12 0.20
N LEU A 690 -50.71 14.91 0.36
CA LEU A 690 -51.57 14.38 -0.71
C LEU A 690 -51.49 15.25 -1.97
N GLN A 691 -51.43 16.57 -1.84
CA GLN A 691 -51.32 17.49 -2.97
C GLN A 691 -50.02 17.28 -3.75
N HIS A 692 -48.92 17.00 -3.05
CA HIS A 692 -47.61 16.77 -3.65
C HIS A 692 -47.56 15.46 -4.45
N ILE A 693 -48.04 14.35 -3.88
CA ILE A 693 -48.02 13.03 -4.52
C ILE A 693 -49.19 12.79 -5.49
N PHE A 694 -50.07 13.78 -5.68
CA PHE A 694 -51.26 13.68 -6.54
C PHE A 694 -50.91 13.71 -8.03
N MET A 695 -51.35 12.69 -8.75
CA MET A 695 -51.22 12.57 -10.20
C MET A 695 -52.56 12.85 -10.88
N ARG A 696 -52.66 14.01 -11.55
CA ARG A 696 -53.91 14.44 -12.20
C ARG A 696 -54.43 13.48 -13.29
N ASN A 697 -53.55 12.66 -13.88
CA ASN A 697 -53.91 11.64 -14.87
C ASN A 697 -54.32 10.28 -14.24
N ASN A 698 -54.27 10.15 -12.91
CA ASN A 698 -54.70 8.95 -12.20
C ASN A 698 -56.17 9.09 -11.76
N ILE A 699 -57.07 8.42 -12.48
CA ILE A 699 -58.53 8.48 -12.25
C ILE A 699 -58.90 8.06 -10.82
N ARG A 700 -58.24 7.04 -10.28
CA ARG A 700 -58.52 6.52 -8.94
C ARG A 700 -58.16 7.52 -7.83
N GLN A 701 -57.06 8.25 -7.99
CA GLN A 701 -56.69 9.32 -7.05
C GLN A 701 -57.66 10.51 -7.11
N LEU A 702 -58.16 10.86 -8.31
CA LEU A 702 -59.18 11.90 -8.50
C LEU A 702 -60.49 11.57 -7.78
N GLU A 703 -60.97 10.32 -7.90
CA GLU A 703 -62.18 9.84 -7.22
C GLU A 703 -62.01 9.90 -5.69
N LEU A 704 -60.88 9.38 -5.17
CA LEU A 704 -60.59 9.40 -3.73
C LEU A 704 -60.49 10.82 -3.14
N ILE A 705 -59.90 11.76 -3.87
CA ILE A 705 -59.83 13.17 -3.45
C ILE A 705 -61.21 13.82 -3.51
N TYR A 706 -62.00 13.56 -4.55
CA TYR A 706 -63.37 14.07 -4.62
C TYR A 706 -64.21 13.63 -3.42
N ASP A 707 -64.14 12.34 -3.08
CA ASP A 707 -64.81 11.79 -1.89
C ASP A 707 -64.24 12.33 -0.58
N ALA A 708 -62.93 12.57 -0.50
CA ALA A 708 -62.30 13.18 0.67
C ALA A 708 -62.70 14.66 0.83
N CYS A 709 -62.77 15.45 -0.25
CA CYS A 709 -63.24 16.85 -0.24
C CYS A 709 -64.67 16.97 0.29
N ASN A 710 -65.55 16.02 -0.06
CA ASN A 710 -66.93 16.01 0.42
C ASN A 710 -67.04 15.68 1.92
N ARG A 711 -66.07 14.96 2.47
CA ARG A 711 -66.04 14.52 3.88
C ARG A 711 -65.23 15.44 4.79
N HIS A 712 -64.18 16.08 4.27
CA HIS A 712 -63.20 16.86 5.02
C HIS A 712 -63.03 18.26 4.41
N PRO A 713 -63.56 19.33 5.06
CA PRO A 713 -63.51 20.69 4.52
C PRO A 713 -62.08 21.22 4.25
N VAL A 714 -61.10 20.77 5.03
CA VAL A 714 -59.69 21.17 4.87
C VAL A 714 -59.11 20.65 3.54
N ILE A 715 -59.49 19.45 3.13
CA ILE A 715 -59.04 18.86 1.86
C ILE A 715 -59.73 19.54 0.67
N ALA A 716 -61.00 19.92 0.82
CA ALA A 716 -61.72 20.71 -0.18
C ALA A 716 -61.05 22.07 -0.45
N GLU A 717 -60.49 22.69 0.59
CA GLU A 717 -59.74 23.94 0.47
C GLU A 717 -58.40 23.74 -0.27
N ILE A 718 -57.61 22.74 0.11
CA ILE A 718 -56.29 22.45 -0.49
C ILE A 718 -56.42 22.06 -1.96
N PHE A 719 -57.38 21.20 -2.30
CA PHE A 719 -57.59 20.68 -3.67
C PHE A 719 -58.56 21.52 -4.51
N ASN A 720 -58.91 22.73 -4.05
CA ASN A 720 -59.86 23.60 -4.75
C ASN A 720 -59.44 23.87 -6.22
N TRP A 721 -58.14 23.95 -6.49
CA TRP A 721 -57.57 24.15 -7.82
C TRP A 721 -57.83 23.01 -8.82
N VAL A 722 -58.16 21.79 -8.34
CA VAL A 722 -58.47 20.65 -9.22
C VAL A 722 -59.85 20.81 -9.86
N TRP A 723 -60.80 21.39 -9.12
CA TRP A 723 -62.21 21.44 -9.46
C TRP A 723 -62.66 22.80 -9.98
N GLN A 724 -61.93 23.87 -9.65
CA GLN A 724 -62.23 25.22 -10.11
C GLN A 724 -61.44 25.59 -11.37
N PRO A 725 -62.01 26.43 -12.25
CA PRO A 725 -61.32 26.93 -13.43
C PRO A 725 -60.14 27.83 -13.02
N ILE A 726 -58.94 27.52 -13.52
CA ILE A 726 -57.75 28.35 -13.34
C ILE A 726 -57.74 29.44 -14.42
N LEU A 727 -57.82 30.70 -14.00
CA LEU A 727 -57.71 31.84 -14.91
C LEU A 727 -56.27 31.94 -15.45
N LEU A 728 -56.15 32.06 -16.78
CA LEU A 728 -54.87 31.99 -17.51
C LEU A 728 -53.83 33.06 -17.10
N ASP A 729 -54.27 34.18 -16.53
CA ASP A 729 -53.42 35.30 -16.10
C ASP A 729 -53.10 35.30 -14.60
N SER A 730 -53.61 34.31 -13.86
CA SER A 730 -53.35 34.16 -12.43
C SER A 730 -51.88 33.84 -12.15
N ASP A 731 -51.40 34.21 -10.97
CA ASP A 731 -50.04 33.88 -10.54
C ASP A 731 -49.82 32.35 -10.46
N GLN A 732 -50.89 31.60 -10.19
CA GLN A 732 -50.91 30.14 -10.21
C GLN A 732 -50.66 29.57 -11.62
N ALA A 733 -51.24 30.17 -12.66
CA ALA A 733 -50.98 29.78 -14.06
C ALA A 733 -49.55 30.12 -14.53
N LYS A 734 -48.96 31.22 -14.01
CA LYS A 734 -47.57 31.60 -14.32
C LYS A 734 -46.57 30.62 -13.73
N GLU A 735 -46.78 30.17 -12.49
CA GLU A 735 -45.88 29.23 -11.82
C GLU A 735 -45.89 27.84 -12.49
N TRP A 736 -47.07 27.32 -12.84
CA TRP A 736 -47.20 26.05 -13.56
C TRP A 736 -46.59 26.07 -14.96
N LYS A 737 -46.63 27.22 -15.64
CA LYS A 737 -45.97 27.40 -16.94
C LYS A 737 -44.44 27.30 -16.81
N ARG A 738 -43.91 27.81 -15.70
CA ARG A 738 -42.48 27.75 -15.35
C ARG A 738 -42.03 26.30 -15.08
N GLN A 739 -42.84 25.54 -14.33
CA GLN A 739 -42.57 24.11 -14.07
C GLN A 739 -42.69 23.23 -15.33
N HIS A 740 -43.70 23.46 -16.18
CA HIS A 740 -43.88 22.71 -17.43
C HIS A 740 -42.73 22.94 -18.43
N GLN A 741 -42.18 24.16 -18.49
CA GLN A 741 -41.01 24.48 -19.33
C GLN A 741 -39.76 23.70 -18.90
N ARG A 742 -39.56 23.52 -17.59
CA ARG A 742 -38.45 22.73 -17.02
C ARG A 742 -38.58 21.25 -17.41
N GLN A 743 -39.80 20.70 -17.40
CA GLN A 743 -40.07 19.30 -17.79
C GLN A 743 -39.94 19.05 -19.30
N GLN A 744 -40.33 20.00 -20.15
CA GLN A 744 -40.20 19.88 -21.61
C GLN A 744 -38.75 19.86 -22.09
N MET A 745 -37.83 20.56 -21.40
CA MET A 745 -36.41 20.55 -21.74
C MET A 745 -35.77 19.16 -21.59
N LEU A 746 -36.27 18.33 -20.66
CA LEU A 746 -35.75 16.98 -20.41
C LEU A 746 -36.24 15.93 -21.44
N ASN A 747 -37.48 16.06 -21.94
CA ASN A 747 -38.09 15.07 -22.85
C ASN A 747 -37.65 15.17 -24.33
N ARG A 748 -37.14 16.32 -24.78
CA ARG A 748 -36.74 16.55 -26.18
C ARG A 748 -35.49 15.77 -26.65
N ARG A 749 -34.83 15.00 -25.77
CA ARG A 749 -33.60 14.27 -26.09
C ARG A 749 -33.79 12.85 -26.66
N ARG A 750 -35.02 12.31 -26.78
CA ARG A 750 -35.24 10.85 -26.98
C ARG A 750 -35.70 10.32 -28.35
N ASP A 751 -36.15 11.09 -29.34
CA ASP A 751 -36.59 10.56 -30.66
C ASP A 751 -36.07 11.39 -31.87
N ARG A 752 -35.38 10.80 -32.87
CA ARG A 752 -34.89 11.51 -34.09
C ARG A 752 -35.02 10.69 -35.42
N PRO A 753 -35.47 11.30 -36.55
CA PRO A 753 -35.66 10.65 -37.87
C PRO A 753 -34.41 10.61 -38.81
N VAL A 754 -34.46 9.80 -39.89
CA VAL A 754 -33.37 9.50 -40.87
C VAL A 754 -33.28 10.55 -42.02
N LEU A 755 -32.05 10.87 -42.49
CA LEU A 755 -31.71 11.93 -43.46
C LEU A 755 -31.94 11.53 -44.94
N THR A 756 -32.44 12.46 -45.77
CA THR A 756 -32.62 12.29 -47.24
C THR A 756 -32.13 13.51 -48.04
N PRO A 757 -31.42 13.36 -49.19
CA PRO A 757 -30.79 12.14 -49.69
C PRO A 757 -29.75 11.58 -48.69
N SER A 758 -29.48 10.29 -48.79
CA SER A 758 -28.63 9.58 -47.84
C SER A 758 -27.20 10.14 -47.82
N PRO A 759 -26.45 10.03 -46.71
CA PRO A 759 -25.06 10.44 -46.65
C PRO A 759 -24.18 9.86 -47.78
N ALA A 760 -24.41 8.60 -48.18
CA ALA A 760 -23.67 7.96 -49.25
C ALA A 760 -23.87 8.62 -50.63
N GLU A 761 -25.11 9.01 -50.97
CA GLU A 761 -25.40 9.71 -52.24
C GLU A 761 -24.76 11.09 -52.28
N ARG A 762 -24.67 11.77 -51.13
CA ARG A 762 -24.03 13.10 -51.01
C ARG A 762 -22.52 13.02 -51.17
N VAL A 763 -21.87 12.00 -50.59
CA VAL A 763 -20.42 11.75 -50.76
C VAL A 763 -20.08 11.50 -52.23
N ILE A 764 -20.89 10.72 -52.96
CA ILE A 764 -20.67 10.47 -54.40
C ILE A 764 -20.78 11.77 -55.20
N ALA A 765 -21.80 12.59 -54.95
CA ALA A 765 -21.97 13.88 -55.62
C ALA A 765 -20.81 14.84 -55.33
N ALA A 766 -20.27 14.85 -54.11
CA ALA A 766 -19.10 15.65 -53.76
C ALA A 766 -17.81 15.14 -54.46
N LEU A 767 -17.66 13.82 -54.61
CA LEU A 767 -16.52 13.22 -55.32
C LEU A 767 -16.51 13.58 -56.82
N GLU A 768 -17.67 13.51 -57.48
CA GLU A 768 -17.80 13.84 -58.91
C GLU A 768 -17.37 15.29 -59.20
N LYS A 769 -17.69 16.22 -58.30
CA LYS A 769 -17.24 17.61 -58.40
C LYS A 769 -15.72 17.75 -58.24
N CYS A 770 -15.13 17.04 -57.29
CA CYS A 770 -13.68 17.07 -57.07
C CYS A 770 -12.92 16.45 -58.27
N GLU A 771 -13.48 15.42 -58.89
CA GLU A 771 -12.90 14.76 -60.08
C GLU A 771 -12.91 15.70 -61.31
N ALA A 772 -13.94 16.53 -61.45
CA ALA A 772 -14.14 17.52 -62.51
C ALA A 772 -13.21 18.76 -62.44
N LEU A 773 -12.14 18.72 -61.62
CA LEU A 773 -11.08 19.72 -61.46
C LEU A 773 -11.42 20.97 -60.63
N ASP A 774 -12.52 20.98 -59.87
CA ASP A 774 -12.77 22.07 -58.92
C ASP A 774 -12.15 21.78 -57.54
N SER A 775 -10.85 22.09 -57.40
CA SER A 775 -10.11 21.91 -56.14
C SER A 775 -10.69 22.70 -54.96
N ALA A 776 -11.58 23.68 -55.20
CA ALA A 776 -12.23 24.45 -54.14
C ALA A 776 -13.35 23.67 -53.41
N GLU A 777 -13.73 22.49 -53.92
CA GLU A 777 -14.82 21.67 -53.35
C GLU A 777 -14.31 20.58 -52.38
N TRP A 778 -13.00 20.43 -52.15
CA TRP A 778 -12.42 19.41 -51.26
C TRP A 778 -13.01 19.44 -49.85
N TRP A 779 -13.16 20.62 -49.26
CA TRP A 779 -13.74 20.76 -47.92
C TRP A 779 -15.22 20.33 -47.85
N GLN A 780 -15.95 20.39 -48.98
CA GLN A 780 -17.33 19.89 -49.04
C GLN A 780 -17.36 18.36 -48.97
N LEU A 781 -16.38 17.68 -49.59
CA LEU A 781 -16.27 16.23 -49.48
C LEU A 781 -16.06 15.81 -48.02
N LEU A 782 -15.16 16.47 -47.29
CA LEU A 782 -14.93 16.21 -45.87
C LEU A 782 -16.20 16.43 -45.03
N ARG A 783 -16.98 17.48 -45.36
CA ARG A 783 -18.25 17.80 -44.72
C ARG A 783 -19.35 16.75 -44.98
N GLU A 784 -19.45 16.22 -46.19
CA GLU A 784 -20.44 15.17 -46.49
C GLU A 784 -20.03 13.82 -45.87
N LEU A 785 -18.72 13.54 -45.75
CA LEU A 785 -18.20 12.36 -45.07
C LEU A 785 -18.52 12.34 -43.57
N SER A 786 -18.78 13.50 -42.94
CA SER A 786 -19.05 13.57 -41.50
C SER A 786 -20.51 13.22 -41.10
N LEU A 787 -21.40 12.95 -42.06
CA LEU A 787 -22.82 12.74 -41.80
C LEU A 787 -23.15 11.28 -41.41
N GLU A 788 -23.86 11.10 -40.30
CA GLU A 788 -24.54 9.86 -39.93
C GLU A 788 -25.95 9.77 -40.53
N ALA A 789 -26.52 8.56 -40.61
CA ALA A 789 -27.81 8.31 -41.26
C ALA A 789 -28.99 9.09 -40.64
N ASN A 790 -28.91 9.48 -39.36
CA ASN A 790 -29.94 10.21 -38.61
C ASN A 790 -29.48 11.61 -38.15
N ALA A 791 -28.42 12.15 -38.74
CA ALA A 791 -27.96 13.50 -38.43
C ALA A 791 -29.09 14.52 -38.72
N THR A 792 -29.22 15.57 -37.90
CA THR A 792 -30.20 16.66 -38.16
C THR A 792 -29.52 18.00 -38.42
N ASN A 793 -28.22 18.07 -38.10
CA ASN A 793 -27.31 19.18 -38.37
C ASN A 793 -25.92 18.58 -38.64
N TYR A 794 -25.00 19.36 -39.20
CA TYR A 794 -23.57 19.02 -39.17
C TYR A 794 -23.09 19.30 -37.74
N ASP A 795 -22.65 18.27 -37.02
CA ASP A 795 -22.26 18.40 -35.62
C ASP A 795 -21.04 19.34 -35.48
N SER A 796 -20.94 20.05 -34.36
CA SER A 796 -20.08 21.24 -34.23
C SER A 796 -18.58 20.98 -33.99
N ALA A 797 -18.17 19.73 -33.83
CA ALA A 797 -16.77 19.35 -33.66
C ALA A 797 -16.15 18.92 -35.00
N PHE A 798 -15.09 19.60 -35.44
CA PHE A 798 -14.34 19.26 -36.65
C PHE A 798 -13.46 18.02 -36.40
N GLU A 799 -13.73 16.92 -37.10
CA GLU A 799 -12.87 15.72 -37.11
C GLU A 799 -11.95 15.77 -38.32
N TRP A 800 -10.64 15.78 -38.07
CA TRP A 800 -9.62 15.92 -39.11
C TRP A 800 -9.17 14.58 -39.68
N ASP A 801 -9.30 13.49 -38.93
CA ASP A 801 -8.94 12.15 -39.39
C ASP A 801 -10.06 11.61 -40.28
N LEU A 802 -9.85 11.75 -41.60
CA LEU A 802 -10.80 11.32 -42.63
C LEU A 802 -11.21 9.86 -42.45
N MET A 803 -10.32 8.99 -41.92
CA MET A 803 -10.62 7.58 -41.74
C MET A 803 -11.61 7.28 -40.60
N LYS A 804 -11.80 8.23 -39.67
CA LYS A 804 -12.78 8.13 -38.58
C LYS A 804 -14.15 8.67 -38.97
N LEU A 805 -14.28 9.31 -40.13
CA LEU A 805 -15.56 9.88 -40.55
C LEU A 805 -16.56 8.76 -40.93
N PRO A 806 -17.83 8.85 -40.52
CA PRO A 806 -18.86 7.85 -40.81
C PRO A 806 -18.95 7.48 -42.29
N GLY A 807 -18.87 8.48 -43.18
CA GLY A 807 -18.91 8.29 -44.63
C GLY A 807 -17.74 7.47 -45.18
N TRP A 808 -16.54 7.58 -44.61
CA TRP A 808 -15.39 6.74 -44.98
C TRP A 808 -15.57 5.30 -44.48
N MET A 809 -16.00 5.14 -43.23
CA MET A 809 -16.25 3.83 -42.63
C MET A 809 -17.32 3.03 -43.37
N SER A 810 -18.35 3.72 -43.89
CA SER A 810 -19.41 3.10 -44.71
C SER A 810 -19.11 2.98 -46.20
N ALA A 811 -18.06 3.66 -46.71
CA ALA A 811 -17.75 3.66 -48.14
C ALA A 811 -17.20 2.31 -48.63
N GLU A 812 -17.66 1.88 -49.80
CA GLU A 812 -17.13 0.70 -50.50
C GLU A 812 -15.67 0.90 -50.94
N PRO A 813 -14.88 -0.19 -51.13
CA PRO A 813 -13.47 -0.10 -51.53
C PRO A 813 -13.22 0.76 -52.79
N THR A 814 -14.11 0.71 -53.77
CA THR A 814 -14.04 1.50 -55.01
C THR A 814 -14.20 3.01 -54.76
N ILE A 815 -15.07 3.39 -53.83
CA ILE A 815 -15.26 4.79 -53.43
C ILE A 815 -14.07 5.29 -52.60
N ARG A 816 -13.52 4.43 -51.72
CA ARG A 816 -12.30 4.75 -50.95
C ARG A 816 -11.10 5.01 -51.87
N GLU A 817 -10.92 4.22 -52.93
CA GLU A 817 -9.86 4.44 -53.92
C GLU A 817 -10.02 5.77 -54.65
N ARG A 818 -11.25 6.14 -55.04
CA ARG A 818 -11.55 7.45 -55.64
C ARG A 818 -11.22 8.60 -54.70
N ILE A 819 -11.54 8.50 -53.41
CA ILE A 819 -11.19 9.50 -52.38
C ILE A 819 -9.67 9.68 -52.30
N VAL A 820 -8.89 8.59 -52.30
CA VAL A 820 -7.41 8.66 -52.28
C VAL A 820 -6.86 9.39 -53.52
N LEU A 821 -7.33 9.04 -54.72
CA LEU A 821 -6.89 9.68 -55.97
C LEU A 821 -7.24 11.17 -56.04
N VAL A 822 -8.43 11.54 -55.57
CA VAL A 822 -8.86 12.94 -55.46
C VAL A 822 -7.97 13.70 -54.47
N THR A 823 -7.62 13.09 -53.33
CA THR A 823 -6.73 13.71 -52.33
C THR A 823 -5.32 13.93 -52.88
N GLU A 824 -4.75 12.94 -53.58
CA GLU A 824 -3.44 13.06 -54.23
C GLU A 824 -3.42 14.19 -55.25
N LYS A 825 -4.44 14.25 -56.11
CA LYS A 825 -4.60 15.33 -57.09
C LYS A 825 -4.77 16.70 -56.43
N PHE A 826 -5.51 16.78 -55.32
CA PHE A 826 -5.67 18.00 -54.54
C PHE A 826 -4.33 18.50 -54.00
N ILE A 827 -3.52 17.66 -53.35
CA ILE A 827 -2.21 18.06 -52.81
C ILE A 827 -1.23 18.51 -53.90
N LEU A 828 -1.29 17.90 -55.09
CA LEU A 828 -0.40 18.25 -56.21
C LEU A 828 -0.79 19.53 -56.96
N CYS A 829 -2.09 19.85 -57.02
CA CYS A 829 -2.61 20.95 -57.83
C CYS A 829 -3.05 22.17 -57.02
N HIS A 830 -3.39 22.01 -55.74
CA HIS A 830 -3.84 23.10 -54.88
C HIS A 830 -2.66 23.95 -54.37
N ALA A 831 -2.90 25.25 -54.22
CA ALA A 831 -1.95 26.19 -53.65
C ALA A 831 -2.59 26.85 -52.42
N PRO A 832 -2.38 26.31 -51.21
CA PRO A 832 -2.93 26.90 -50.00
C PRO A 832 -2.35 28.31 -49.81
N ASN A 833 -3.21 29.25 -49.40
CA ASN A 833 -2.82 30.62 -49.06
C ASN A 833 -2.94 30.81 -47.56
N SER A 834 -1.86 31.25 -46.91
CA SER A 834 -1.79 31.46 -45.46
C SER A 834 -1.92 32.91 -45.03
N ALA A 835 -1.89 33.87 -45.96
CA ALA A 835 -1.79 35.30 -45.65
C ALA A 835 -3.02 35.87 -44.91
N ASP A 836 -4.19 35.28 -45.07
CA ASP A 836 -5.46 35.76 -44.49
C ASP A 836 -5.82 35.11 -43.14
N TRP A 837 -5.14 34.05 -42.72
CA TRP A 837 -5.48 33.31 -41.49
C TRP A 837 -4.29 32.99 -40.57
N LEU A 838 -3.06 32.90 -41.08
CA LEU A 838 -1.92 32.55 -40.24
C LEU A 838 -1.69 33.62 -39.16
N GLY A 839 -1.65 33.19 -37.91
CA GLY A 839 -1.47 34.09 -36.76
C GLY A 839 -2.72 34.88 -36.33
N THR A 840 -3.87 34.77 -37.02
CA THR A 840 -5.10 35.50 -36.63
C THR A 840 -5.89 34.79 -35.52
N GLY A 841 -5.68 33.49 -35.34
CA GLY A 841 -6.45 32.66 -34.41
C GLY A 841 -7.86 32.30 -34.91
N GLN A 842 -8.20 32.65 -36.15
CA GLN A 842 -9.48 32.30 -36.77
C GLN A 842 -9.25 31.34 -37.94
N TRP A 843 -9.92 30.20 -37.89
CA TRP A 843 -9.76 29.13 -38.87
C TRP A 843 -11.03 28.98 -39.71
N LYS A 844 -10.89 29.04 -41.02
CA LYS A 844 -11.96 28.61 -41.93
C LYS A 844 -11.93 27.10 -42.02
N THR A 845 -13.09 26.45 -42.05
CA THR A 845 -13.20 24.99 -42.21
C THR A 845 -12.48 24.47 -43.46
N SER A 846 -12.41 25.29 -44.52
CA SER A 846 -11.64 24.98 -45.72
C SER A 846 -10.14 24.82 -45.44
N VAL A 847 -9.56 25.69 -44.61
CA VAL A 847 -8.13 25.62 -44.23
C VAL A 847 -7.86 24.41 -43.35
N LEU A 848 -8.77 24.05 -42.45
CA LEU A 848 -8.61 22.86 -41.62
C LEU A 848 -8.67 21.57 -42.44
N SER A 849 -9.46 21.56 -43.52
CA SER A 849 -9.53 20.42 -44.45
C SER A 849 -8.23 20.16 -45.22
N ASP A 850 -7.36 21.17 -45.35
CA ASP A 850 -6.04 21.06 -45.97
C ASP A 850 -5.12 20.14 -45.15
N TYR A 851 -5.17 20.26 -43.81
CA TYR A 851 -4.45 19.36 -42.92
C TYR A 851 -4.95 17.92 -43.04
N SER A 852 -6.27 17.72 -43.10
CA SER A 852 -6.89 16.39 -43.29
C SER A 852 -6.38 15.70 -44.55
N ALA A 853 -6.18 16.42 -45.65
CA ALA A 853 -5.63 15.86 -46.89
C ALA A 853 -4.19 15.38 -46.71
N LEU A 854 -3.33 16.18 -46.07
CA LEU A 854 -1.94 15.83 -45.78
C LEU A 854 -1.83 14.62 -44.87
N ALA A 855 -2.57 14.62 -43.75
CA ALA A 855 -2.57 13.53 -42.79
C ALA A 855 -3.12 12.23 -43.40
N PHE A 856 -4.16 12.32 -44.24
CA PHE A 856 -4.72 11.17 -44.94
C PHE A 856 -3.74 10.57 -45.97
N LEU A 857 -3.02 11.41 -46.74
CA LEU A 857 -1.99 10.90 -47.66
C LEU A 857 -0.77 10.34 -46.94
N LEU A 858 -0.39 10.87 -45.78
CA LEU A 858 0.68 10.29 -44.97
C LEU A 858 0.37 8.82 -44.61
N GLN A 859 -0.89 8.52 -44.29
CA GLN A 859 -1.32 7.17 -43.92
C GLN A 859 -1.60 6.26 -45.12
N THR A 860 -2.11 6.80 -46.24
CA THR A 860 -2.53 5.99 -47.40
C THR A 860 -1.48 5.87 -48.50
N LYS A 861 -0.71 6.94 -48.76
CA LYS A 861 0.25 7.02 -49.86
C LYS A 861 1.40 8.00 -49.55
N PRO A 862 2.22 7.74 -48.52
CA PRO A 862 3.24 8.68 -48.02
C PRO A 862 4.27 9.09 -49.07
N GLY A 863 4.53 8.23 -50.06
CA GLY A 863 5.44 8.53 -51.18
C GLY A 863 5.07 9.80 -51.97
N VAL A 864 3.80 10.20 -51.97
CA VAL A 864 3.38 11.47 -52.59
C VAL A 864 3.97 12.67 -51.85
N LEU A 865 3.90 12.67 -50.51
CA LEU A 865 4.41 13.76 -49.67
C LEU A 865 5.94 13.83 -49.72
N HIS A 866 6.63 12.69 -49.69
CA HIS A 866 8.08 12.64 -49.87
C HIS A 866 8.53 13.07 -51.28
N GLY A 867 7.67 12.91 -52.29
CA GLY A 867 7.92 13.32 -53.67
C GLY A 867 7.72 14.82 -53.96
N LEU A 868 7.13 15.59 -53.03
CA LEU A 868 6.95 17.04 -53.20
C LEU A 868 8.29 17.77 -53.26
N SER A 869 8.43 18.72 -54.19
CA SER A 869 9.58 19.64 -54.24
C SER A 869 9.57 20.63 -53.06
N SER A 870 10.72 21.26 -52.72
CA SER A 870 10.77 22.31 -51.68
C SER A 870 9.71 23.38 -51.93
N THR A 871 9.65 23.91 -53.15
CA THR A 871 8.67 24.95 -53.55
C THR A 871 7.20 24.54 -53.42
N GLN A 872 6.89 23.23 -53.44
CA GLN A 872 5.55 22.74 -53.18
C GLN A 872 5.30 22.58 -51.68
N MET A 873 6.27 22.02 -50.95
CA MET A 873 6.18 21.82 -49.50
C MET A 873 6.09 23.14 -48.73
N GLU A 874 6.84 24.18 -49.15
CA GLU A 874 6.81 25.53 -48.57
C GLU A 874 5.38 26.08 -48.41
N LYS A 875 4.48 25.75 -49.35
CA LYS A 875 3.08 26.20 -49.31
C LYS A 875 2.28 25.50 -48.22
N TRP A 876 2.61 24.25 -47.88
CA TRP A 876 1.91 23.44 -46.88
C TRP A 876 2.49 23.61 -45.46
N CYS A 877 3.72 24.12 -45.33
CA CYS A 877 4.35 24.40 -44.03
C CYS A 877 3.45 25.20 -43.05
N PRO A 878 2.75 26.28 -43.47
CA PRO A 878 1.85 27.02 -42.58
C PRO A 878 0.84 26.14 -41.86
N ILE A 879 0.08 25.30 -42.57
CA ILE A 879 -0.98 24.48 -41.98
C ILE A 879 -0.43 23.30 -41.16
N ILE A 880 0.75 22.76 -41.52
CA ILE A 880 1.40 21.68 -40.75
C ILE A 880 1.86 22.19 -39.38
N VAL A 881 2.48 23.37 -39.33
CA VAL A 881 3.05 23.94 -38.09
C VAL A 881 1.96 24.49 -37.17
N SER A 882 0.89 25.08 -37.72
CA SER A 882 -0.09 25.83 -36.93
C SER A 882 -1.38 25.07 -36.57
N PHE A 883 -1.46 23.77 -36.88
CA PHE A 883 -2.69 22.99 -36.74
C PHE A 883 -3.17 22.88 -35.26
N PRO A 884 -4.42 23.27 -34.93
CA PRO A 884 -4.82 23.45 -33.53
C PRO A 884 -5.47 22.24 -32.83
N PHE A 885 -5.70 21.11 -33.50
CA PHE A 885 -6.49 19.98 -32.97
C PHE A 885 -5.67 18.72 -32.68
N LEU A 886 -4.85 18.75 -31.61
CA LEU A 886 -4.03 17.61 -31.17
C LEU A 886 -4.53 17.09 -29.81
N HIS A 887 -5.47 16.15 -29.83
CA HIS A 887 -6.20 15.73 -28.63
C HIS A 887 -5.56 14.53 -27.91
N ASN A 888 -4.73 13.75 -28.60
CA ASN A 888 -4.07 12.56 -28.05
C ASN A 888 -2.66 12.35 -28.67
N ASP A 889 -1.90 11.39 -28.15
CA ASP A 889 -0.53 11.09 -28.60
C ASP A 889 -0.46 10.63 -30.05
N ARG A 890 -1.49 9.92 -30.54
CA ARG A 890 -1.57 9.50 -31.94
C ARG A 890 -1.73 10.70 -32.88
N ASP A 891 -2.54 11.69 -32.50
CA ASP A 891 -2.72 12.92 -33.27
C ASP A 891 -1.39 13.70 -33.35
N ARG A 892 -0.64 13.76 -32.24
CA ARG A 892 0.68 14.38 -32.19
C ARG A 892 1.69 13.66 -33.08
N ALA A 893 1.73 12.33 -33.05
CA ALA A 893 2.62 11.53 -33.89
C ALA A 893 2.42 11.80 -35.39
N VAL A 894 1.16 11.88 -35.85
CA VAL A 894 0.85 12.18 -37.26
C VAL A 894 1.35 13.57 -37.67
N ARG A 895 1.16 14.57 -36.80
CA ARG A 895 1.68 15.92 -37.03
C ARG A 895 3.21 15.93 -37.04
N ASP A 896 3.84 15.24 -36.10
CA ASP A 896 5.30 15.19 -35.97
C ASP A 896 5.97 14.59 -37.21
N ASP A 897 5.36 13.56 -37.80
CA ASP A 897 5.85 12.99 -39.06
C ASP A 897 5.68 13.95 -40.24
N LEU A 898 4.56 14.66 -40.33
CA LEU A 898 4.38 15.73 -41.32
C LEU A 898 5.38 16.88 -41.11
N LEU A 899 5.64 17.26 -39.86
CA LEU A 899 6.56 18.33 -39.48
C LEU A 899 8.01 17.98 -39.84
N LYS A 900 8.44 16.73 -39.63
CA LYS A 900 9.75 16.21 -40.08
C LYS A 900 9.90 16.32 -41.60
N ILE A 901 8.90 15.88 -42.36
CA ILE A 901 8.92 15.97 -43.83
C ILE A 901 9.00 17.43 -44.29
N ALA A 902 8.27 18.33 -43.62
CA ALA A 902 8.28 19.76 -43.92
C ALA A 902 9.62 20.41 -43.58
N TYR A 903 10.21 20.09 -42.42
CA TYR A 903 11.49 20.64 -41.98
C TYR A 903 12.67 20.14 -42.82
N ASP A 904 12.69 18.85 -43.19
CA ASP A 904 13.74 18.28 -44.05
C ASP A 904 13.79 18.95 -45.43
N LYS A 905 12.62 19.35 -45.96
CA LYS A 905 12.51 19.96 -47.30
C LYS A 905 12.64 21.48 -47.29
N SER A 906 12.11 22.14 -46.26
CA SER A 906 11.90 23.59 -46.24
C SER A 906 12.07 24.19 -44.83
N PRO A 907 13.26 24.05 -44.21
CA PRO A 907 13.48 24.40 -42.79
C PRO A 907 13.29 25.90 -42.53
N ASN A 908 13.71 26.76 -43.47
CA ASN A 908 13.56 28.21 -43.33
C ASN A 908 12.09 28.65 -43.26
N VAL A 909 11.21 28.05 -44.07
CA VAL A 909 9.77 28.40 -44.07
C VAL A 909 9.09 27.88 -42.81
N VAL A 910 9.48 26.70 -42.32
CA VAL A 910 9.00 26.20 -41.01
C VAL A 910 9.37 27.18 -39.89
N LEU A 911 10.59 27.69 -39.87
CA LEU A 911 11.03 28.69 -38.88
C LEU A 911 10.34 30.06 -39.06
N GLU A 912 10.07 30.50 -40.30
CA GLU A 912 9.31 31.72 -40.56
C GLU A 912 7.87 31.61 -40.03
N VAL A 913 7.22 30.46 -40.21
CA VAL A 913 5.89 30.19 -39.67
C VAL A 913 5.94 30.13 -38.15
N ALA A 914 6.88 29.38 -37.57
CA ALA A 914 7.06 29.29 -36.13
C ALA A 914 7.31 30.67 -35.51
N LYS A 915 8.09 31.53 -36.18
CA LYS A 915 8.30 32.94 -35.80
C LYS A 915 6.98 33.71 -35.70
N ILE A 916 6.10 33.61 -36.71
CA ILE A 916 4.80 34.31 -36.69
C ILE A 916 3.94 33.85 -35.50
N LEU A 917 3.95 32.55 -35.19
CA LEU A 917 3.18 31.98 -34.08
C LEU A 917 3.77 32.36 -32.73
N ILE A 918 5.09 32.25 -32.55
CA ILE A 918 5.79 32.65 -31.31
C ILE A 918 5.63 34.16 -31.07
N ASP A 919 5.77 35.01 -32.09
CA ASP A 919 5.55 36.46 -31.98
C ASP A 919 4.10 36.78 -31.57
N LYS A 920 3.13 35.96 -31.99
CA LYS A 920 1.74 36.07 -31.56
C LYS A 920 1.58 35.64 -30.10
N GLU A 921 2.09 34.47 -29.72
CA GLU A 921 2.03 33.91 -28.36
C GLU A 921 2.68 34.85 -27.33
N ILE A 922 3.82 35.47 -27.67
CA ILE A 922 4.49 36.48 -26.85
C ILE A 922 3.59 37.72 -26.65
N ARG A 923 2.95 38.20 -27.71
CA ARG A 923 2.03 39.36 -27.65
C ARG A 923 0.79 39.06 -26.81
N THR A 924 0.14 37.91 -27.02
CA THR A 924 -1.05 37.47 -26.27
C THR A 924 -0.73 37.13 -24.82
N GLY A 925 0.54 36.83 -24.50
CA GLY A 925 0.99 36.46 -23.15
C GLY A 925 0.63 35.03 -22.77
N GLU A 926 0.40 34.17 -23.76
CA GLU A 926 0.11 32.74 -23.60
C GLU A 926 1.41 31.94 -23.38
N ARG A 927 1.29 30.70 -22.92
CA ARG A 927 2.43 29.75 -22.91
C ARG A 927 2.89 29.54 -24.36
N ILE A 928 4.20 29.51 -24.60
CA ILE A 928 4.76 29.31 -25.95
C ILE A 928 4.62 27.83 -26.34
N GLY A 929 3.41 27.44 -26.76
CA GLY A 929 3.09 26.08 -27.20
C GLY A 929 3.87 25.69 -28.46
N THR A 930 4.05 26.64 -29.37
CA THR A 930 4.82 26.46 -30.61
C THR A 930 6.25 25.97 -30.34
N ALA A 931 6.91 26.42 -29.28
CA ALA A 931 8.27 25.97 -28.96
C ALA A 931 8.31 24.48 -28.55
N THR A 932 7.31 24.01 -27.79
CA THR A 932 7.19 22.60 -27.40
C THR A 932 6.96 21.72 -28.62
N GLU A 933 6.17 22.23 -29.57
CA GLU A 933 5.83 21.56 -30.82
C GLU A 933 7.02 21.36 -31.78
N LEU A 934 8.11 22.11 -31.62
CA LEU A 934 9.34 21.96 -32.42
C LEU A 934 10.27 20.87 -31.89
N ASN A 935 9.97 20.26 -30.74
CA ASN A 935 10.84 19.23 -30.12
C ASN A 935 11.14 18.03 -31.04
N THR A 936 10.25 17.71 -31.97
CA THR A 936 10.37 16.52 -32.83
C THR A 936 11.31 16.70 -34.03
N ILE A 937 11.73 17.93 -34.31
CA ILE A 937 12.64 18.31 -35.40
C ILE A 937 13.93 18.96 -34.89
N TRP A 938 14.32 18.67 -33.64
CA TRP A 938 15.36 19.40 -32.91
C TRP A 938 16.76 19.36 -33.54
N ASP A 939 17.36 20.53 -33.72
CA ASP A 939 18.76 20.72 -34.13
C ASP A 939 19.36 22.03 -33.57
N ASN A 940 20.61 22.34 -33.92
CA ASN A 940 21.27 23.58 -33.50
C ASN A 940 20.62 24.86 -34.06
N GLN A 941 19.91 24.78 -35.18
CA GLN A 941 19.23 25.92 -35.79
C GLN A 941 17.99 26.28 -34.97
N ILE A 942 17.20 25.30 -34.53
CA ILE A 942 16.05 25.48 -33.63
C ILE A 942 16.50 25.95 -32.25
N ALA A 943 17.54 25.32 -31.67
CA ALA A 943 18.06 25.72 -30.37
C ALA A 943 18.50 27.19 -30.35
N ASN A 944 19.27 27.62 -31.37
CA ASN A 944 19.70 29.02 -31.50
C ASN A 944 18.53 29.97 -31.75
N PHE A 945 17.55 29.57 -32.56
CA PHE A 945 16.34 30.35 -32.84
C PHE A 945 15.53 30.61 -31.55
N LEU A 946 15.24 29.57 -30.77
CA LEU A 946 14.50 29.71 -29.50
C LEU A 946 15.31 30.49 -28.45
N LEU A 947 16.64 30.30 -28.40
CA LEU A 947 17.52 31.03 -27.49
C LEU A 947 17.55 32.55 -27.79
N GLN A 948 17.49 32.95 -29.07
CA GLN A 948 17.38 34.37 -29.43
C GLN A 948 16.11 35.01 -28.89
N TYR A 949 14.98 34.29 -28.93
CA TYR A 949 13.73 34.73 -28.33
C TYR A 949 13.81 34.80 -26.80
N ALA A 950 14.43 33.82 -26.14
CA ALA A 950 14.63 33.85 -24.70
C ALA A 950 15.51 35.04 -24.25
N LYS A 951 16.54 35.38 -25.02
CA LYS A 951 17.45 36.51 -24.77
C LYS A 951 16.83 37.88 -25.06
N SER A 952 15.70 37.95 -25.77
CA SER A 952 15.04 39.22 -26.10
C SER A 952 14.45 39.91 -24.87
N ASN A 953 14.60 41.24 -24.81
CA ASN A 953 13.96 42.08 -23.79
C ASN A 953 12.46 42.28 -24.04
N GLU A 954 11.97 42.00 -25.25
CA GLU A 954 10.54 42.07 -25.58
C GLU A 954 9.77 40.83 -25.09
N THR A 955 10.49 39.74 -24.78
CA THR A 955 9.90 38.49 -24.29
C THR A 955 9.54 38.65 -22.81
N LYS A 956 8.25 38.48 -22.50
CA LYS A 956 7.75 38.51 -21.11
C LYS A 956 8.36 37.36 -20.29
N PRO A 957 8.56 37.53 -18.96
CA PRO A 957 9.23 36.51 -18.12
C PRO A 957 8.64 35.10 -18.23
N LYS A 958 7.31 34.92 -18.17
CA LYS A 958 6.66 33.60 -18.30
C LYS A 958 6.94 32.92 -19.66
N ALA A 959 6.97 33.71 -20.72
CA ALA A 959 7.30 33.23 -22.06
C ALA A 959 8.78 32.82 -22.16
N MET A 960 9.68 33.60 -21.54
CA MET A 960 11.10 33.26 -21.42
C MET A 960 11.30 31.93 -20.69
N GLY A 961 10.62 31.71 -19.56
CA GLY A 961 10.69 30.44 -18.82
C GLY A 961 10.22 29.24 -19.66
N SER A 962 9.15 29.40 -20.44
CA SER A 962 8.66 28.34 -21.34
C SER A 962 9.70 27.97 -22.40
N LEU A 963 10.41 28.96 -22.96
CA LEU A 963 11.48 28.74 -23.95
C LEU A 963 12.70 28.05 -23.30
N LEU A 964 13.11 28.50 -22.11
CA LEU A 964 14.22 27.91 -21.37
C LEU A 964 13.94 26.46 -20.98
N SER A 965 12.71 26.15 -20.56
CA SER A 965 12.27 24.79 -20.22
C SER A 965 12.42 23.84 -21.41
N VAL A 966 11.96 24.26 -22.60
CA VAL A 966 12.13 23.49 -23.84
C VAL A 966 13.62 23.33 -24.19
N LEU A 967 14.44 24.37 -24.01
CA LEU A 967 15.88 24.29 -24.25
C LEU A 967 16.55 23.28 -23.30
N PHE A 968 16.27 23.32 -22.00
CA PHE A 968 16.90 22.41 -21.02
C PHE A 968 16.51 20.93 -21.18
N ALA A 969 15.41 20.63 -21.88
CA ALA A 969 15.04 19.26 -22.20
C ALA A 969 16.03 18.55 -23.16
N HIS A 970 17.01 19.25 -23.75
CA HIS A 970 17.96 18.69 -24.73
C HIS A 970 19.44 18.89 -24.33
N ASP A 971 20.30 17.94 -24.72
CA ASP A 971 21.70 17.80 -24.26
C ASP A 971 22.68 18.94 -24.68
N ASN A 972 22.32 19.83 -25.62
CA ASN A 972 23.24 20.83 -26.20
C ASN A 972 22.90 22.30 -25.83
N THR A 973 22.82 22.62 -24.53
CA THR A 973 22.28 23.92 -24.06
C THR A 973 23.15 24.70 -23.06
N ALA A 974 24.47 24.51 -23.11
CA ALA A 974 25.42 25.28 -22.28
C ALA A 974 25.21 26.81 -22.39
N GLU A 975 24.86 27.33 -23.56
CA GLU A 975 24.58 28.76 -23.75
C GLU A 975 23.24 29.21 -23.12
N ALA A 976 22.21 28.37 -23.14
CA ALA A 976 20.93 28.68 -22.51
C ALA A 976 21.07 28.67 -20.99
N ARG A 977 21.84 27.71 -20.45
CA ARG A 977 22.17 27.65 -19.03
C ARG A 977 22.98 28.86 -18.59
N SER A 978 24.04 29.20 -19.33
CA SER A 978 24.85 30.40 -19.06
C SER A 978 24.01 31.68 -19.08
N PHE A 979 23.06 31.79 -20.01
CA PHE A 979 22.12 32.91 -20.03
C PHE A 979 21.21 32.95 -18.80
N ALA A 980 20.57 31.83 -18.43
CA ALA A 980 19.72 31.76 -17.24
C ALA A 980 20.51 32.07 -15.95
N GLU A 981 21.72 31.52 -15.80
CA GLU A 981 22.62 31.79 -14.68
C GLU A 981 23.07 33.26 -14.65
N SER A 982 23.28 33.91 -15.82
CA SER A 982 23.65 35.33 -15.88
C SER A 982 22.56 36.29 -15.39
N LEU A 983 21.29 35.85 -15.36
CA LEU A 983 20.17 36.61 -14.80
C LEU A 983 20.15 36.57 -13.26
N LEU A 984 20.86 35.61 -12.65
CA LEU A 984 20.96 35.42 -11.20
C LEU A 984 22.20 36.12 -10.63
N CYS A 985 22.25 37.44 -10.77
CA CYS A 985 23.28 38.26 -10.14
C CYS A 985 23.21 38.16 -8.60
N LEU A 986 24.35 38.36 -7.92
CA LEU A 986 24.44 38.42 -6.47
C LEU A 986 24.80 39.86 -6.03
N PRO A 987 23.87 40.65 -5.46
CA PRO A 987 22.49 40.30 -5.08
C PRO A 987 21.51 40.25 -6.27
N PRO A 988 20.37 39.53 -6.12
CA PRO A 988 19.33 39.46 -7.15
C PRO A 988 18.77 40.84 -7.53
N PRO A 989 18.34 41.04 -8.79
CA PRO A 989 17.73 42.30 -9.23
C PRO A 989 16.48 42.64 -8.39
N GLN A 990 16.35 43.93 -8.04
CA GLN A 990 15.21 44.44 -7.26
C GLN A 990 14.17 45.17 -8.11
N ALA A 991 14.54 45.60 -9.32
CA ALA A 991 13.67 46.37 -10.20
C ALA A 991 12.96 45.48 -11.21
N GLU A 992 11.69 45.79 -11.51
CA GLU A 992 10.97 45.18 -12.62
C GLU A 992 11.43 45.74 -13.98
N PRO A 993 11.46 44.93 -15.06
CA PRO A 993 11.06 43.52 -15.14
C PRO A 993 12.16 42.51 -14.77
N ASP A 994 13.37 42.98 -14.44
CA ASP A 994 14.56 42.13 -14.25
C ASP A 994 14.43 41.18 -13.05
N ARG A 995 13.75 41.60 -11.97
CA ARG A 995 13.43 40.73 -10.83
C ARG A 995 12.58 39.53 -11.26
N THR A 996 11.45 39.76 -11.94
CA THR A 996 10.60 38.67 -12.43
C THR A 996 11.35 37.76 -13.41
N ARG A 997 12.25 38.31 -14.26
CA ARG A 997 13.10 37.49 -15.14
C ARG A 997 14.06 36.59 -14.35
N ALA A 998 14.71 37.12 -13.32
CA ALA A 998 15.59 36.35 -12.44
C ALA A 998 14.81 35.25 -11.70
N VAL A 999 13.61 35.55 -11.18
CA VAL A 999 12.74 34.56 -10.51
C VAL A 999 12.39 33.42 -11.46
N VAL A 1000 11.90 33.73 -12.66
CA VAL A 1000 11.55 32.69 -13.64
C VAL A 1000 12.78 31.88 -14.06
N ALA A 1001 13.94 32.52 -14.25
CA ALA A 1001 15.19 31.81 -14.57
C ALA A 1001 15.59 30.82 -13.45
N ALA A 1002 15.49 31.23 -12.18
CA ALA A 1002 15.74 30.34 -11.04
C ALA A 1002 14.75 29.18 -10.99
N GLN A 1003 13.45 29.43 -11.18
CA GLN A 1003 12.41 28.40 -11.21
C GLN A 1003 12.68 27.37 -12.31
N THR A 1004 13.00 27.81 -13.53
CA THR A 1004 13.31 26.91 -14.65
C THR A 1004 14.62 26.14 -14.41
N LEU A 1005 15.66 26.76 -13.85
CA LEU A 1005 16.89 26.05 -13.48
C LEU A 1005 16.62 24.94 -12.46
N ILE A 1006 15.81 25.20 -11.42
CA ILE A 1006 15.48 24.19 -10.42
C ILE A 1006 14.69 23.02 -11.03
N LEU A 1007 13.68 23.33 -11.85
CA LEU A 1007 12.75 22.34 -12.39
C LEU A 1007 13.36 21.50 -13.51
N ASP A 1008 14.15 22.10 -14.41
CA ASP A 1008 14.47 21.48 -15.70
C ASP A 1008 15.96 21.11 -15.86
N THR A 1009 16.82 21.35 -14.86
CA THR A 1009 18.24 20.92 -14.90
C THR A 1009 18.55 19.75 -13.96
N PRO A 1010 19.52 18.87 -14.28
CA PRO A 1010 19.84 17.68 -13.46
C PRO A 1010 20.29 18.00 -12.03
N ASP A 1011 20.99 19.12 -11.83
CA ASP A 1011 21.52 19.58 -10.54
C ASP A 1011 20.66 20.69 -9.90
N SER A 1012 19.47 20.93 -10.45
CA SER A 1012 18.54 21.99 -10.03
C SER A 1012 19.17 23.40 -9.97
N GLY A 1013 20.26 23.62 -10.70
CA GLY A 1013 21.03 24.88 -10.68
C GLY A 1013 21.50 25.29 -9.29
N TRP A 1014 21.66 24.35 -8.36
CA TRP A 1014 21.81 24.62 -6.92
C TRP A 1014 22.94 25.61 -6.60
N GLU A 1015 24.11 25.43 -7.20
CA GLU A 1015 25.31 26.26 -6.96
C GLU A 1015 25.11 27.74 -7.34
N THR A 1016 24.17 28.05 -8.23
CA THR A 1016 23.87 29.42 -8.66
C THR A 1016 22.62 29.98 -7.97
N VAL A 1017 21.55 29.17 -7.86
CA VAL A 1017 20.25 29.61 -7.34
C VAL A 1017 20.27 29.74 -5.81
N TRP A 1018 20.90 28.79 -5.09
CA TRP A 1018 20.88 28.79 -3.63
C TRP A 1018 21.58 30.00 -3.00
N PRO A 1019 22.76 30.46 -3.48
CA PRO A 1019 23.36 31.71 -3.00
C PRO A 1019 22.48 32.94 -3.21
N ALA A 1020 21.71 33.00 -4.31
CA ALA A 1020 20.79 34.09 -4.60
C ALA A 1020 19.60 34.11 -3.61
N ILE A 1021 19.03 32.94 -3.31
CA ILE A 1021 17.99 32.77 -2.28
C ILE A 1021 18.49 33.19 -0.90
N HIS A 1022 19.73 32.82 -0.54
CA HIS A 1022 20.30 33.17 0.75
C HIS A 1022 20.56 34.67 0.93
N GLN A 1023 20.82 35.39 -0.16
CA GLN A 1023 21.13 36.82 -0.13
C GLN A 1023 19.89 37.71 -0.12
N ASP A 1024 18.75 37.23 -0.65
CA ASP A 1024 17.45 37.90 -0.65
C ASP A 1024 16.33 36.89 -0.34
N GLU A 1025 15.81 36.95 0.88
CA GLU A 1025 14.77 36.03 1.36
C GLU A 1025 13.45 36.16 0.61
N ASP A 1026 13.07 37.37 0.18
CA ASP A 1026 11.81 37.60 -0.53
C ASP A 1026 11.91 37.09 -1.96
N PHE A 1027 13.08 37.21 -2.60
CA PHE A 1027 13.37 36.54 -3.86
C PHE A 1027 13.23 35.02 -3.71
N GLY A 1028 13.76 34.46 -2.62
CA GLY A 1028 13.61 33.05 -2.29
C GLY A 1028 12.16 32.60 -2.17
N LYS A 1029 11.31 33.39 -1.49
CA LYS A 1029 9.88 33.08 -1.37
C LYS A 1029 9.17 33.05 -2.72
N GLU A 1030 9.46 34.02 -3.58
CA GLU A 1030 8.90 34.09 -4.95
C GLU A 1030 9.30 32.88 -5.80
N VAL A 1031 10.56 32.45 -5.71
CA VAL A 1031 11.04 31.24 -6.41
C VAL A 1031 10.32 29.99 -5.90
N ILE A 1032 10.30 29.76 -4.59
CA ILE A 1032 9.70 28.56 -3.98
C ILE A 1032 8.20 28.45 -4.29
N LEU A 1033 7.43 29.54 -4.16
CA LEU A 1033 6.00 29.53 -4.42
C LEU A 1033 5.67 29.18 -5.88
N GLY A 1034 6.55 29.51 -6.83
CA GLY A 1034 6.35 29.19 -8.24
C GLY A 1034 6.68 27.75 -8.64
N ILE A 1035 7.41 27.00 -7.81
CA ILE A 1035 7.81 25.60 -8.08
C ILE A 1035 7.21 24.59 -7.11
N CYS A 1036 6.51 25.06 -6.08
CA CYS A 1036 6.03 24.21 -4.99
C CYS A 1036 5.11 23.08 -5.45
N SER A 1037 4.48 23.14 -6.62
CA SER A 1037 3.65 22.06 -7.18
C SER A 1037 4.45 20.83 -7.64
N ASP A 1038 5.75 20.97 -7.94
CA ASP A 1038 6.57 19.96 -8.64
C ASP A 1038 7.64 19.34 -7.74
N TYR A 1039 7.46 19.49 -6.42
CA TYR A 1039 8.42 19.18 -5.37
C TYR A 1039 8.98 17.75 -5.36
N ALA A 1040 8.17 16.76 -5.76
CA ALA A 1040 8.58 15.36 -5.75
C ALA A 1040 9.81 15.09 -6.64
N SER A 1041 9.88 15.76 -7.80
CA SER A 1041 11.00 15.62 -8.75
C SER A 1041 12.30 16.28 -8.25
N ILE A 1042 12.18 17.34 -7.45
CA ILE A 1042 13.31 18.13 -6.95
C ILE A 1042 14.03 17.35 -5.85
N GLY A 1043 13.28 16.68 -4.97
CA GLY A 1043 13.83 15.90 -3.87
C GLY A 1043 14.82 14.79 -4.29
N LEU A 1044 14.63 14.24 -5.49
CA LEU A 1044 15.49 13.18 -6.05
C LEU A 1044 16.84 13.69 -6.58
N ARG A 1045 16.95 14.99 -6.91
CA ARG A 1045 18.13 15.58 -7.56
C ARG A 1045 19.12 16.23 -6.59
N LEU A 1046 18.64 16.67 -5.43
CA LEU A 1046 19.46 17.32 -4.40
C LEU A 1046 20.21 16.29 -3.54
N ASN A 1047 21.39 16.62 -3.01
CA ASN A 1047 22.05 15.76 -2.01
C ASN A 1047 21.46 15.97 -0.59
N GLU A 1048 21.86 15.14 0.38
CA GLU A 1048 21.27 15.14 1.73
C GLU A 1048 21.47 16.48 2.46
N GLY A 1049 22.63 17.11 2.30
CA GLY A 1049 22.90 18.42 2.90
C GLY A 1049 22.04 19.53 2.29
N GLN A 1050 21.90 19.51 0.96
CA GLN A 1050 21.05 20.46 0.23
C GLN A 1050 19.56 20.31 0.60
N LEU A 1051 19.10 19.08 0.79
CA LEU A 1051 17.74 18.81 1.27
C LEU A 1051 17.50 19.36 2.68
N ALA A 1052 18.46 19.20 3.59
CA ALA A 1052 18.37 19.81 4.92
C ALA A 1052 18.34 21.34 4.84
N ASP A 1053 19.20 21.96 4.02
CA ASP A 1053 19.23 23.41 3.82
C ASP A 1053 17.89 23.94 3.27
N LEU A 1054 17.33 23.25 2.28
CA LEU A 1054 16.01 23.55 1.74
C LEU A 1054 14.92 23.43 2.81
N TYR A 1055 14.91 22.35 3.59
CA TYR A 1055 13.93 22.17 4.68
C TYR A 1055 13.99 23.31 5.69
N VAL A 1056 15.19 23.73 6.11
CA VAL A 1056 15.39 24.85 7.04
C VAL A 1056 14.77 26.13 6.47
N PHE A 1057 15.02 26.43 5.19
CA PHE A 1057 14.44 27.60 4.53
C PHE A 1057 12.91 27.52 4.48
N LEU A 1058 12.34 26.38 4.05
CA LEU A 1058 10.90 26.19 3.99
C LEU A 1058 10.23 26.34 5.36
N ARG A 1059 10.89 25.87 6.44
CA ARG A 1059 10.35 25.95 7.80
C ARG A 1059 10.44 27.36 8.39
N ARG A 1060 11.51 28.11 8.12
CA ARG A 1060 11.70 29.47 8.65
C ARG A 1060 10.84 30.52 7.97
N HIS A 1061 10.62 30.38 6.66
CA HIS A 1061 9.98 31.43 5.86
C HIS A 1061 8.52 31.17 5.51
N PHE A 1062 8.00 29.96 5.72
CA PHE A 1062 6.60 29.62 5.46
C PHE A 1062 5.91 28.96 6.66
N GLU A 1063 4.82 29.57 7.10
CA GLU A 1063 3.96 29.02 8.15
C GLU A 1063 3.20 27.79 7.64
N THR A 1064 2.85 26.87 8.55
CA THR A 1064 1.98 25.74 8.23
C THR A 1064 0.55 26.25 8.01
N PRO A 1065 -0.06 26.01 6.84
CA PRO A 1065 -1.42 26.44 6.55
C PRO A 1065 -2.44 25.76 7.46
N GLN A 1066 -3.54 26.47 7.73
CA GLN A 1066 -4.59 26.06 8.65
C GLN A 1066 -5.92 25.91 7.91
N HIS A 1067 -6.45 24.69 7.79
CA HIS A 1067 -7.71 24.42 7.06
C HIS A 1067 -8.89 24.10 7.99
N PRO A 1068 -10.12 24.54 7.67
CA PRO A 1068 -11.33 24.05 8.32
C PRO A 1068 -11.47 22.53 8.10
N SER A 1069 -11.94 21.77 9.11
CA SER A 1069 -12.12 20.32 8.96
C SER A 1069 -13.45 20.02 8.26
N GLY A 1070 -13.50 19.00 7.40
CA GLY A 1070 -14.75 18.56 6.75
C GLY A 1070 -15.13 19.30 5.48
N GLU A 1071 -14.48 20.43 5.17
CA GLU A 1071 -14.68 21.17 3.93
C GLU A 1071 -13.67 20.74 2.85
N ALA A 1072 -14.16 20.58 1.62
CA ALA A 1072 -13.29 20.48 0.46
C ALA A 1072 -12.63 21.85 0.21
N TYR A 1073 -11.35 21.97 0.55
CA TYR A 1073 -10.57 23.18 0.27
C TYR A 1073 -9.66 23.00 -0.95
N TYR A 1074 -9.36 24.11 -1.61
CA TYR A 1074 -8.40 24.13 -2.70
C TYR A 1074 -6.98 24.17 -2.14
N CYS A 1075 -6.17 23.13 -2.41
CA CYS A 1075 -4.75 23.13 -2.03
C CYS A 1075 -4.01 24.29 -2.72
N GLY A 1076 -3.65 25.30 -1.95
CA GLY A 1076 -2.91 26.45 -2.39
C GLY A 1076 -1.38 26.23 -2.38
N PRO A 1077 -0.60 27.23 -2.82
CA PRO A 1077 0.86 27.16 -2.82
C PRO A 1077 1.48 26.86 -1.44
N LEU A 1078 0.91 27.38 -0.36
CA LEU A 1078 1.41 27.12 1.00
C LEU A 1078 1.19 25.66 1.43
N ASP A 1079 0.11 25.02 0.96
CA ASP A 1079 -0.16 23.60 1.21
C ASP A 1079 0.87 22.72 0.54
N ASN A 1080 1.19 23.05 -0.71
CA ASN A 1080 2.23 22.36 -1.46
C ASN A 1080 3.61 22.51 -0.78
N VAL A 1081 3.91 23.67 -0.19
CA VAL A 1081 5.14 23.86 0.62
C VAL A 1081 5.14 22.95 1.85
N ASP A 1082 4.01 22.81 2.55
CA ASP A 1082 3.92 21.91 3.71
C ASP A 1082 4.09 20.43 3.32
N MET A 1083 3.43 20.02 2.23
CA MET A 1083 3.62 18.69 1.64
C MET A 1083 5.07 18.46 1.23
N TRP A 1084 5.75 19.47 0.68
CA TRP A 1084 7.16 19.38 0.31
C TRP A 1084 8.05 19.19 1.53
N ARG A 1085 7.84 19.91 2.63
CA ARG A 1085 8.58 19.69 3.89
C ARG A 1085 8.49 18.23 4.35
N ASN A 1086 7.28 17.66 4.32
CA ASN A 1086 7.07 16.25 4.66
C ASN A 1086 7.77 15.32 3.66
N ALA A 1087 7.72 15.62 2.36
CA ALA A 1087 8.38 14.84 1.32
C ALA A 1087 9.91 14.83 1.48
N ILE A 1088 10.54 15.96 1.86
CA ILE A 1088 11.99 16.02 2.12
C ILE A 1088 12.39 15.06 3.23
N ILE A 1089 11.64 15.03 4.33
CA ILE A 1089 11.89 14.12 5.45
C ILE A 1089 11.79 12.66 5.00
N GLN A 1090 10.76 12.33 4.23
CA GLN A 1090 10.60 10.98 3.68
C GLN A 1090 11.76 10.61 2.75
N VAL A 1091 12.20 11.51 1.87
CA VAL A 1091 13.35 11.25 0.99
C VAL A 1091 14.62 11.01 1.81
N LEU A 1092 14.87 11.77 2.88
CA LEU A 1092 16.03 11.56 3.74
C LEU A 1092 15.98 10.20 4.44
N ILE A 1093 14.82 9.76 4.96
CA ILE A 1093 14.67 8.42 5.57
C ILE A 1093 14.98 7.33 4.53
N HIS A 1094 14.32 7.36 3.37
CA HIS A 1094 14.39 6.29 2.37
C HIS A 1094 15.76 6.18 1.67
N ARG A 1095 16.62 7.19 1.78
CA ARG A 1095 17.99 7.13 1.22
C ARG A 1095 18.89 6.12 1.92
N GLY A 1096 18.56 5.72 3.15
CA GLY A 1096 19.26 4.65 3.87
C GLY A 1096 20.78 4.81 3.91
N ASN A 1097 21.27 6.03 4.16
CA ASN A 1097 22.71 6.30 4.24
C ASN A 1097 23.06 7.25 5.40
N PHE A 1098 24.32 7.17 5.85
CA PHE A 1098 24.80 7.95 7.01
C PHE A 1098 24.74 9.47 6.78
N ARG A 1099 24.87 9.97 5.53
CA ARG A 1099 24.74 11.40 5.24
C ARG A 1099 23.32 11.91 5.47
N ALA A 1100 22.31 11.08 5.21
CA ALA A 1100 20.92 11.43 5.46
C ALA A 1100 20.63 11.49 6.97
N CYS A 1101 21.22 10.58 7.74
CA CYS A 1101 21.19 10.63 9.21
C CYS A 1101 21.85 11.92 9.75
N GLU A 1102 23.00 12.34 9.21
CA GLU A 1102 23.63 13.62 9.58
C GLU A 1102 22.75 14.82 9.21
N ALA A 1103 22.11 14.78 8.04
CA ALA A 1103 21.21 15.83 7.59
C ALA A 1103 19.99 15.97 8.53
N ILE A 1104 19.37 14.87 8.95
CA ILE A 1104 18.27 14.89 9.93
C ILE A 1104 18.77 15.37 11.30
N ARG A 1105 19.94 14.94 11.75
CA ARG A 1105 20.54 15.44 13.00
C ARG A 1105 20.81 16.95 12.97
N LYS A 1106 21.22 17.48 11.82
CA LYS A 1106 21.31 18.93 11.60
C LYS A 1106 19.93 19.60 11.77
N LEU A 1107 18.86 19.02 11.22
CA LEU A 1107 17.50 19.55 11.39
C LEU A 1107 17.05 19.53 12.86
N GLN A 1108 17.40 18.49 13.63
CA GLN A 1108 17.13 18.44 15.07
C GLN A 1108 17.83 19.54 15.86
N GLN A 1109 19.08 19.86 15.50
CA GLN A 1109 19.85 20.93 16.14
C GLN A 1109 19.29 22.31 15.80
N GLU A 1110 18.81 22.50 14.56
CA GLU A 1110 18.22 23.76 14.10
C GLU A 1110 16.80 23.99 14.65
N PHE A 1111 16.03 22.92 14.90
CA PHE A 1111 14.65 22.95 15.38
C PHE A 1111 14.43 22.03 16.60
N PRO A 1112 15.02 22.35 17.77
CA PRO A 1112 14.92 21.52 18.98
C PRO A 1112 13.48 21.39 19.52
N GLU A 1113 12.57 22.30 19.13
CA GLU A 1113 11.15 22.25 19.48
C GLU A 1113 10.35 21.17 18.72
N LEU A 1114 10.91 20.59 17.65
CA LEU A 1114 10.27 19.56 16.85
C LEU A 1114 10.65 18.15 17.34
N ASP A 1115 10.11 17.75 18.49
CA ASP A 1115 10.45 16.45 19.12
C ASP A 1115 10.23 15.23 18.21
N TRP A 1116 9.28 15.29 17.27
CA TRP A 1116 9.03 14.19 16.32
C TRP A 1116 10.23 13.89 15.39
N LEU A 1117 11.16 14.84 15.20
CA LEU A 1117 12.39 14.60 14.43
C LEU A 1117 13.30 13.55 15.10
N LYS A 1118 13.16 13.30 16.40
CA LYS A 1118 13.88 12.20 17.11
C LYS A 1118 13.44 10.84 16.59
N SER A 1119 12.14 10.69 16.35
CA SER A 1119 11.55 9.49 15.76
C SER A 1119 12.00 9.31 14.30
N VAL A 1120 12.03 10.40 13.52
CA VAL A 1120 12.56 10.40 12.14
C VAL A 1120 14.03 9.97 12.08
N GLN A 1121 14.86 10.42 13.02
CA GLN A 1121 16.26 10.00 13.10
C GLN A 1121 16.38 8.50 13.37
N ALA A 1122 15.59 7.97 14.31
CA ALA A 1122 15.58 6.53 14.59
C ALA A 1122 15.13 5.70 13.36
N ASP A 1123 14.18 6.21 12.57
CA ASP A 1123 13.76 5.59 11.31
C ASP A 1123 14.88 5.61 10.27
N ALA A 1124 15.50 6.77 10.06
CA ALA A 1124 16.60 6.92 9.10
C ALA A 1124 17.82 6.07 9.47
N GLU A 1125 18.15 5.95 10.75
CA GLU A 1125 19.22 5.07 11.23
C GLU A 1125 18.89 3.59 11.01
N THR A 1126 17.63 3.19 11.24
CA THR A 1126 17.16 1.82 10.99
C THR A 1126 17.21 1.48 9.51
N GLU A 1127 16.75 2.39 8.66
CA GLU A 1127 16.80 2.21 7.20
C GLU A 1127 18.25 2.21 6.69
N THR A 1128 19.12 3.04 7.28
CA THR A 1128 20.55 3.03 6.98
C THR A 1128 21.17 1.67 7.31
N ARG A 1129 20.92 1.12 8.50
CA ARG A 1129 21.39 -0.24 8.86
C ARG A 1129 20.87 -1.29 7.88
N ARG A 1130 19.60 -1.18 7.44
CA ARG A 1130 18.98 -2.11 6.49
C ARG A 1130 19.69 -2.08 5.14
N VAL A 1131 19.92 -0.89 4.58
CA VAL A 1131 20.47 -0.70 3.23
C VAL A 1131 22.00 -0.90 3.19
N THR A 1132 22.73 -0.49 4.22
CA THR A 1132 24.21 -0.57 4.22
C THR A 1132 24.78 -1.88 4.74
N TRP A 1133 23.94 -2.77 5.28
CA TRP A 1133 24.38 -4.08 5.75
C TRP A 1133 24.86 -4.95 4.59
N VAL A 1134 26.07 -5.51 4.76
CA VAL A 1134 26.63 -6.48 3.83
C VAL A 1134 26.65 -7.85 4.51
N PRO A 1135 25.85 -8.82 4.04
CA PRO A 1135 25.75 -10.13 4.67
C PRO A 1135 27.04 -10.95 4.57
N ALA A 1136 27.20 -11.93 5.45
CA ALA A 1136 28.33 -12.87 5.41
C ALA A 1136 28.15 -13.90 4.30
N ARG A 1137 29.23 -14.36 3.68
CA ARG A 1137 29.12 -15.47 2.71
C ARG A 1137 28.77 -16.77 3.44
N PRO A 1138 27.91 -17.65 2.88
CA PRO A 1138 27.56 -18.94 3.49
C PRO A 1138 28.78 -19.75 3.95
N GLN A 1139 29.82 -19.81 3.11
CA GLN A 1139 31.07 -20.51 3.42
C GLN A 1139 31.85 -19.89 4.60
N ASP A 1140 31.76 -18.57 4.78
CA ASP A 1140 32.45 -17.86 5.84
C ASP A 1140 31.78 -18.13 7.20
N ILE A 1141 30.46 -18.29 7.23
CA ILE A 1141 29.70 -18.70 8.43
C ILE A 1141 30.09 -20.13 8.86
N VAL A 1142 30.21 -21.05 7.91
CA VAL A 1142 30.68 -22.42 8.18
C VAL A 1142 32.12 -22.43 8.71
N LYS A 1143 33.00 -21.56 8.20
CA LYS A 1143 34.36 -21.44 8.75
C LYS A 1143 34.34 -20.95 10.19
N LEU A 1144 33.56 -19.92 10.50
CA LEU A 1144 33.42 -19.40 11.87
C LEU A 1144 32.97 -20.50 12.85
N ALA A 1145 32.04 -21.37 12.43
CA ALA A 1145 31.56 -22.49 13.24
C ALA A 1145 32.61 -23.60 13.48
N ASN A 1146 33.65 -23.69 12.65
CA ASN A 1146 34.70 -24.70 12.77
C ASN A 1146 35.93 -24.19 13.54
N TYR A 1147 36.10 -22.87 13.66
CA TYR A 1147 37.29 -22.26 14.27
C TYR A 1147 36.88 -21.10 15.18
N SER A 1148 36.92 -21.32 16.50
CA SER A 1148 36.56 -20.32 17.52
C SER A 1148 37.46 -19.09 17.55
N GLU A 1149 38.68 -19.20 17.00
CA GLU A 1149 39.67 -18.12 16.93
C GLU A 1149 39.49 -17.20 15.72
N LEU A 1150 38.68 -17.60 14.72
CA LEU A 1150 38.44 -16.78 13.53
C LEU A 1150 37.64 -15.52 13.88
N ARG A 1151 38.03 -14.38 13.34
CA ARG A 1151 37.27 -13.13 13.45
C ARG A 1151 36.76 -12.70 12.08
N LEU A 1152 35.46 -12.40 12.01
CA LEU A 1152 34.86 -11.75 10.85
C LEU A 1152 35.18 -10.25 10.91
N VAL A 1153 35.84 -9.73 9.88
CA VAL A 1153 36.22 -8.33 9.79
C VAL A 1153 35.56 -7.70 8.56
N GLN A 1154 34.68 -6.74 8.83
CA GLN A 1154 33.82 -6.05 7.85
C GLN A 1154 34.05 -4.53 7.83
N SER A 1155 34.62 -3.95 8.89
CA SER A 1155 34.94 -2.52 8.98
C SER A 1155 36.39 -2.26 9.43
N GLY A 1156 36.84 -1.02 9.28
CA GLY A 1156 38.15 -0.57 9.78
C GLY A 1156 38.27 -0.68 11.29
N ASP A 1157 37.18 -0.39 12.02
CA ASP A 1157 37.15 -0.46 13.48
C ASP A 1157 37.27 -1.91 13.98
N GLN A 1158 36.60 -2.85 13.32
CA GLN A 1158 36.75 -4.28 13.62
C GLN A 1158 38.18 -4.77 13.33
N LEU A 1159 38.81 -4.28 12.25
CA LEU A 1159 40.22 -4.60 11.98
C LEU A 1159 41.13 -4.05 13.08
N LEU A 1160 40.90 -2.81 13.50
CA LEU A 1160 41.66 -2.17 14.58
C LEU A 1160 41.50 -2.96 15.89
N GLN A 1161 40.29 -3.38 16.24
CA GLN A 1161 40.04 -4.19 17.42
C GLN A 1161 40.82 -5.51 17.37
N VAL A 1162 40.81 -6.22 16.25
CA VAL A 1162 41.60 -7.45 16.08
C VAL A 1162 43.11 -7.20 16.26
N LEU A 1163 43.60 -6.07 15.75
CA LEU A 1163 45.01 -5.67 15.92
C LEU A 1163 45.32 -5.34 17.38
N VAL A 1164 44.46 -4.58 18.07
CA VAL A 1164 44.63 -4.23 19.49
C VAL A 1164 44.64 -5.50 20.35
N GLU A 1165 43.68 -6.41 20.15
CA GLU A 1165 43.64 -7.69 20.87
C GLU A 1165 44.92 -8.52 20.63
N SER A 1166 45.47 -8.48 19.40
CA SER A 1166 46.75 -9.13 19.08
C SER A 1166 47.92 -8.49 19.81
N LEU A 1167 47.96 -7.16 19.88
CA LEU A 1167 49.00 -6.42 20.59
C LEU A 1167 48.92 -6.61 22.12
N GLU A 1168 47.73 -6.72 22.70
CA GLU A 1168 47.55 -7.05 24.12
C GLU A 1168 48.11 -8.44 24.44
N ARG A 1169 47.86 -9.42 23.57
CA ARG A 1169 48.46 -10.75 23.69
C ARG A 1169 49.98 -10.72 23.54
N PHE A 1170 50.47 -9.92 22.59
CA PHE A 1170 51.90 -9.68 22.43
C PHE A 1170 52.52 -9.13 23.71
N GLN A 1171 51.89 -8.12 24.31
CA GLN A 1171 52.31 -7.54 25.59
C GLN A 1171 52.34 -8.58 26.72
N ALA A 1172 51.33 -9.45 26.81
CA ALA A 1172 51.33 -10.54 27.79
C ALA A 1172 52.47 -11.54 27.56
N GLN A 1173 52.80 -11.86 26.30
CA GLN A 1173 53.89 -12.77 25.94
C GLN A 1173 55.28 -12.17 26.23
N LEU A 1174 55.46 -10.87 26.04
CA LEU A 1174 56.69 -10.17 26.42
C LEU A 1174 57.00 -10.31 27.91
N GLN A 1175 55.97 -10.36 28.77
CA GLN A 1175 56.08 -10.43 30.24
C GLN A 1175 55.71 -11.80 30.84
N GLY A 1176 55.55 -12.83 30.01
CA GLY A 1176 55.11 -14.16 30.44
C GLY A 1176 56.17 -14.95 31.23
N GLU A 1177 55.84 -16.20 31.57
CA GLU A 1177 56.72 -17.11 32.33
C GLU A 1177 58.07 -17.37 31.64
N THR A 1178 58.09 -17.35 30.30
CA THR A 1178 59.31 -17.27 29.48
C THR A 1178 59.31 -15.92 28.77
N PRO A 1179 59.81 -14.84 29.41
CA PRO A 1179 59.62 -13.48 28.92
C PRO A 1179 60.39 -13.25 27.62
N GLU A 1180 59.66 -12.94 26.55
CA GLU A 1180 60.27 -12.58 25.26
C GLU A 1180 60.88 -11.18 25.26
N ALA A 1181 60.56 -10.36 26.27
CA ALA A 1181 61.12 -9.02 26.43
C ALA A 1181 62.63 -9.03 26.20
N GLN A 1182 63.40 -9.95 26.79
CA GLN A 1182 64.86 -10.02 26.66
C GLN A 1182 65.40 -9.98 25.21
N PHE A 1183 64.63 -10.42 24.21
CA PHE A 1183 65.05 -10.40 22.80
C PHE A 1183 64.98 -9.01 22.15
N LEU A 1184 64.31 -8.05 22.80
CA LEU A 1184 64.21 -6.65 22.39
C LEU A 1184 65.36 -5.78 22.94
N TRP A 1185 66.35 -6.38 23.61
CA TRP A 1185 67.54 -5.69 24.11
C TRP A 1185 68.83 -6.36 23.58
N ASP A 1186 69.81 -5.54 23.22
CA ASP A 1186 71.17 -5.96 22.92
C ASP A 1186 71.96 -6.13 24.23
N ASN A 1187 72.50 -7.33 24.46
CA ASN A 1187 73.39 -7.62 25.59
C ASN A 1187 74.83 -7.23 25.24
N ILE A 1188 75.24 -6.02 25.63
CA ILE A 1188 76.60 -5.50 25.40
C ILE A 1188 77.52 -5.82 26.59
N SER A 1189 76.98 -5.93 27.82
CA SER A 1189 77.60 -6.55 29.01
C SER A 1189 76.55 -6.78 30.14
N ASN A 1190 76.91 -7.46 31.25
CA ASN A 1190 76.01 -7.75 32.38
C ASN A 1190 75.35 -6.52 33.05
N SER A 1191 75.77 -5.29 32.70
CA SER A 1191 75.24 -4.05 33.25
C SER A 1191 74.76 -3.03 32.20
N ASP A 1192 74.92 -3.31 30.90
CA ASP A 1192 74.57 -2.39 29.81
C ASP A 1192 73.71 -3.12 28.75
N ALA A 1193 72.41 -3.18 29.00
CA ALA A 1193 71.42 -3.63 28.02
C ALA A 1193 70.87 -2.40 27.27
N LYS A 1194 71.04 -2.37 25.94
CA LYS A 1194 70.51 -1.28 25.10
C LYS A 1194 69.27 -1.79 24.34
N PRO A 1195 68.15 -1.05 24.33
CA PRO A 1195 66.99 -1.47 23.53
C PRO A 1195 67.37 -1.51 22.04
N LYS A 1196 66.78 -2.47 21.31
CA LYS A 1196 66.85 -2.53 19.85
C LYS A 1196 66.30 -1.24 19.24
N ASP A 1197 66.76 -0.90 18.05
CA ASP A 1197 66.26 0.28 17.33
C ASP A 1197 64.81 0.09 16.85
N GLU A 1198 64.15 1.19 16.52
CA GLU A 1198 62.73 1.24 16.15
C GLU A 1198 62.39 0.32 14.97
N ASN A 1199 63.26 0.22 13.97
CA ASN A 1199 62.99 -0.65 12.81
C ASN A 1199 63.03 -2.13 13.21
N THR A 1200 64.00 -2.52 14.04
CA THR A 1200 64.09 -3.89 14.56
C THR A 1200 62.89 -4.26 15.43
N PHE A 1201 62.39 -3.32 16.24
CA PHE A 1201 61.16 -3.52 17.02
C PHE A 1201 59.92 -3.62 16.13
N ALA A 1202 59.79 -2.76 15.12
CA ALA A 1202 58.71 -2.80 14.15
C ALA A 1202 58.69 -4.12 13.36
N ASP A 1203 59.85 -4.63 12.93
CA ASP A 1203 59.98 -5.94 12.29
C ASP A 1203 59.56 -7.08 13.23
N TYR A 1204 59.90 -6.99 14.52
CA TYR A 1204 59.50 -7.98 15.52
C TYR A 1204 57.98 -7.99 15.73
N ILE A 1205 57.34 -6.81 15.85
CA ILE A 1205 55.88 -6.68 15.90
C ILE A 1205 55.25 -7.23 14.61
N LYS A 1206 55.79 -6.89 13.44
CA LYS A 1206 55.28 -7.39 12.15
C LYS A 1206 55.34 -8.92 12.08
N ILE A 1207 56.46 -9.53 12.47
CA ILE A 1207 56.60 -10.99 12.50
C ILE A 1207 55.57 -11.61 13.45
N TYR A 1208 55.37 -11.00 14.62
CA TYR A 1208 54.35 -11.44 15.57
C TYR A 1208 52.94 -11.35 14.98
N LEU A 1209 52.53 -10.18 14.47
CA LEU A 1209 51.21 -9.98 13.88
C LEU A 1209 50.99 -10.90 12.68
N GLU A 1210 51.97 -11.07 11.80
CA GLU A 1210 51.87 -12.03 10.70
C GLU A 1210 51.66 -13.45 11.20
N LYS A 1211 52.33 -13.85 12.29
CA LYS A 1211 52.18 -15.19 12.87
C LYS A 1211 50.83 -15.36 13.58
N ASP A 1212 50.47 -14.45 14.48
CA ASP A 1212 49.24 -14.51 15.28
C ASP A 1212 48.01 -14.44 14.37
N LEU A 1213 47.96 -13.47 13.44
CA LEU A 1213 46.81 -13.29 12.55
C LEU A 1213 46.70 -14.40 11.50
N LYS A 1214 47.82 -14.97 10.99
CA LYS A 1214 47.77 -16.15 10.10
C LYS A 1214 47.36 -17.42 10.86
N GLN A 1215 47.78 -17.59 12.12
CA GLN A 1215 47.44 -18.78 12.91
C GLN A 1215 45.99 -18.76 13.39
N ARG A 1216 45.46 -17.60 13.80
CA ARG A 1216 44.07 -17.46 14.25
C ARG A 1216 43.08 -17.30 13.10
N GLY A 1217 43.56 -16.75 11.97
CA GLY A 1217 42.82 -16.52 10.74
C GLY A 1217 41.86 -15.32 10.84
N ILE A 1218 41.83 -14.50 9.81
CA ILE A 1218 40.85 -13.41 9.65
C ILE A 1218 39.98 -13.74 8.44
N VAL A 1219 38.67 -13.68 8.62
CA VAL A 1219 37.72 -13.77 7.51
C VAL A 1219 37.43 -12.36 7.02
N LEU A 1220 38.06 -11.98 5.91
CA LEU A 1220 37.82 -10.69 5.24
C LEU A 1220 36.64 -10.84 4.28
N ASN A 1221 35.53 -10.19 4.63
CA ASN A 1221 34.36 -10.14 3.75
C ASN A 1221 34.51 -9.05 2.66
N ARG A 1222 35.48 -8.14 2.79
CA ARG A 1222 35.80 -7.06 1.83
C ARG A 1222 37.27 -6.58 1.95
N GLU A 1223 37.78 -5.85 0.95
CA GLU A 1223 38.86 -4.87 1.14
C GLU A 1223 38.45 -3.81 2.17
N VAL A 1224 39.14 -3.75 3.31
CA VAL A 1224 38.94 -2.70 4.31
C VAL A 1224 39.45 -1.37 3.74
N ARG A 1225 38.52 -0.52 3.28
CA ARG A 1225 38.85 0.83 2.82
C ARG A 1225 38.84 1.79 3.99
N ILE A 1226 40.03 2.13 4.47
CA ILE A 1226 40.24 3.25 5.40
C ILE A 1226 39.88 4.53 4.63
N HIS A 1227 38.76 5.17 4.97
CA HIS A 1227 38.40 6.46 4.37
C HIS A 1227 39.39 7.51 4.87
N ARG A 1228 40.17 8.10 3.95
CA ARG A 1228 41.05 9.24 4.27
C ARG A 1228 40.17 10.42 4.68
N GLY A 1229 39.91 10.58 5.98
CA GLY A 1229 39.09 11.67 6.51
C GLY A 1229 38.60 11.48 7.95
N GLN A 1230 38.43 10.25 8.43
CA GLN A 1230 38.25 10.00 9.86
C GLN A 1230 39.62 10.04 10.54
N ARG A 1231 39.90 11.13 11.26
CA ARG A 1231 40.98 11.12 12.26
C ARG A 1231 40.53 10.19 13.38
N THR A 1232 41.15 9.02 13.47
CA THR A 1232 41.26 8.32 14.74
C THR A 1232 42.35 9.01 15.54
N ASP A 1233 42.05 9.40 16.77
CA ASP A 1233 43.04 9.88 17.73
C ASP A 1233 43.93 8.68 18.15
N ILE A 1234 44.94 8.39 17.32
CA ILE A 1234 46.13 7.63 17.69
C ILE A 1234 47.34 8.47 17.32
#